data_AF-A0A3N4VIR4-F1
#
_entry.id   AF-A0A3N4VIR4-F1
#
_cell.length_a   1.000
_cell.length_b   1.000
_cell.length_c   1.000
_cell.angle_alpha   90.00
_cell.angle_beta   90.00
_cell.angle_gamma   90.00
#
_symmetry.space_group_name_H-M   'P 1'
#
loop_
_entity.id
_entity.type
_entity.pdbx_description
1 polymer ?
#
loop_
_entity_poly.entity_id
_entity_poly.type
_entity_poly.pdbx_seq_one_letter_code
_entity_poly.pdbx_strand_id
1 'polypeptide(L)'
;MTAIEELNKDALFDDLVSKLLTALAPRSILHEIGDEAVDPRARFPAFDDWSHACVAESDVAAAGVDLLVVPTADSLRKFGRAGLCLSDQGVIFAVGGPEPPKELLAEWGMCWVFTLPLPQEGWIAGRDDSLRKDVATALASWAASQRAAAPAMAVVAGYERALQDVARARDEYRLQFERASAEVAKSELRIESLSISLAKSKHSLHPLSRRAQLLQEELDRIKASRSWQLTLPLRTGLNWLRRVHGIGQRMIRLSLAFVRETRTGGFRHSFRRVRLFLSGSTIALPGVAKTTRPNGLPDAGSASQRLVQRVLLVAELGLQQCLRYRVLQKRQLIQSLGIECSVVNWTDVVATRSLLQTHTIAIFYRVPGWPEQLETLRIAKSLGVVTVWEVDDLIFDLQAYKTNSNLNDLDKATRDGILKGVPVYRAMMLACDECIASTPTLAAEMRKAGVRHTHVMRNALDAEIIRMADRIRQLPRRTDGVIRIVYGSGSRSHDSDFKVAAEGVLRVLKARYYVRLMVIGTLNIPPEYDSVKGQVERLPLTDYETYMESLARADINIAPLEASVFNDAKSNIKYLESAVLGIPSVCSPTEEYLYTVEHEKNGFLATTPEEWEEQILRLVDDRALRSRVGEAARQHALAHFTPEAIAAESVAPFLSSHQALMPSGLRVLGVNIFFEPRSFGGATIVAEQIARRLNEIGGVSYAMFTSTPTHEVHPYKIIRYESSHCEVFAMGLPPEADPVLDFDNPYPVEEFRNVLRAWRPDVVHLHSIQGLGVQLIDVCEQEGIPFVVTLHDAWWLCARQFMVTGEGRYCNQRSISLDVCSRCVRDASMLPYRASRLREALSKAALLLAPSAFSRDLYVANGFDSNKVVVNKNGVASPGSALKRTPPSQRKLRFGFVGGEGVMKGGEMLKKAFRSLPYTNYELWVVDNALNLGWQSIHPEQWQVPGETKIVPAYTQATIDEFFGSIDVLLFPSRCKESFGLAAREALVRDVWLISTDAGGVVEDIVEGENGAIVPFDDDGTALAREIRKLLEDPSRLDGFRNPHARSICLFEQQARELRDLFGQVALRRNSRPMRFMSEVEFHERLMKQM
;
A
#
# COMPACT_ATOMS: atom_id res chain seq x y z
N MET A 1 -35.34 1.88 22.81
CA MET A 1 -36.68 1.58 23.37
C MET A 1 -36.82 0.07 23.43
N THR A 2 -36.83 -0.49 24.63
CA THR A 2 -37.86 -1.47 25.07
C THR A 2 -38.56 -2.28 23.97
N ALA A 3 -37.91 -3.35 23.51
CA ALA A 3 -38.50 -4.41 22.68
C ALA A 3 -37.69 -5.74 22.70
N ILE A 4 -36.84 -5.96 23.72
CA ILE A 4 -36.05 -7.19 23.89
C ILE A 4 -35.99 -7.57 25.38
N GLU A 5 -37.17 -7.73 25.96
CA GLU A 5 -37.41 -8.54 27.16
C GLU A 5 -38.44 -9.61 26.75
N GLU A 6 -38.64 -10.66 27.56
CA GLU A 6 -39.48 -11.83 27.23
C GLU A 6 -38.99 -12.73 26.07
N LEU A 7 -37.75 -13.22 26.18
CA LEU A 7 -37.44 -14.60 25.76
C LEU A 7 -36.92 -15.37 26.97
N ASN A 8 -37.81 -16.16 27.57
CA ASN A 8 -37.60 -16.77 28.88
C ASN A 8 -36.63 -17.96 28.78
N LYS A 9 -35.46 -17.87 29.44
CA LYS A 9 -34.37 -18.85 29.29
C LYS A 9 -34.61 -20.15 30.05
N ASP A 10 -35.29 -20.08 31.18
CA ASP A 10 -35.30 -21.14 32.19
C ASP A 10 -36.04 -22.40 31.67
N ALA A 11 -37.14 -22.19 30.94
CA ALA A 11 -37.90 -23.27 30.30
C ALA A 11 -37.11 -24.06 29.24
N LEU A 12 -36.01 -23.52 28.71
CA LEU A 12 -35.13 -24.19 27.75
C LEU A 12 -33.98 -24.95 28.45
N PHE A 13 -33.75 -24.68 29.74
CA PHE A 13 -32.77 -25.38 30.57
C PHE A 13 -33.37 -26.66 31.17
N ASP A 14 -34.58 -26.57 31.74
CA ASP A 14 -35.26 -27.71 32.37
C ASP A 14 -35.59 -28.85 31.38
N ASP A 15 -36.00 -28.51 30.16
CA ASP A 15 -36.25 -29.48 29.07
C ASP A 15 -34.97 -30.19 28.62
N LEU A 16 -33.83 -29.50 28.65
CA LEU A 16 -32.52 -30.08 28.32
C LEU A 16 -32.05 -31.04 29.43
N VAL A 17 -32.19 -30.63 30.70
CA VAL A 17 -31.84 -31.44 31.88
C VAL A 17 -32.70 -32.71 31.94
N SER A 18 -34.01 -32.61 31.74
CA SER A 18 -34.93 -33.76 31.73
C SER A 18 -34.56 -34.80 30.66
N LYS A 19 -34.17 -34.34 29.46
CA LYS A 19 -33.78 -35.22 28.34
C LYS A 19 -32.42 -35.88 28.55
N LEU A 20 -31.47 -35.19 29.19
CA LEU A 20 -30.17 -35.76 29.59
C LEU A 20 -30.34 -36.86 30.66
N LEU A 21 -31.10 -36.59 31.72
CA LEU A 21 -31.35 -37.54 32.82
C LEU A 21 -32.05 -38.82 32.35
N THR A 22 -32.93 -38.73 31.34
CA THR A 22 -33.69 -39.88 30.83
C THR A 22 -32.84 -40.82 29.96
N ALA A 23 -31.75 -40.32 29.36
CA ALA A 23 -30.99 -41.07 28.36
C ALA A 23 -29.93 -42.03 28.93
N LEU A 24 -29.45 -41.81 30.17
CA LEU A 24 -28.11 -42.27 30.59
C LEU A 24 -28.01 -42.83 32.02
N ALA A 25 -28.88 -43.78 32.37
CA ALA A 25 -28.67 -44.73 33.46
C ALA A 25 -29.32 -46.08 33.08
N PRO A 26 -28.78 -47.27 33.47
CA PRO A 26 -28.10 -47.49 34.75
C PRO A 26 -26.94 -48.55 34.80
N ARG A 27 -26.42 -48.75 36.03
CA ARG A 27 -25.93 -50.05 36.57
C ARG A 27 -24.60 -50.67 36.09
N SER A 28 -23.59 -49.87 35.74
CA SER A 28 -22.19 -50.35 35.87
C SER A 28 -21.18 -49.28 36.29
N ILE A 29 -21.41 -48.00 35.95
CA ILE A 29 -20.59 -46.87 36.42
C ILE A 29 -21.54 -45.75 36.90
N LEU A 30 -22.11 -45.95 38.08
CA LEU A 30 -22.81 -44.93 38.88
C LEU A 30 -22.77 -45.39 40.35
N HIS A 31 -21.57 -45.41 40.93
CA HIS A 31 -21.39 -45.54 42.37
C HIS A 31 -20.27 -44.65 42.92
N GLU A 32 -20.08 -43.49 42.31
CA GLU A 32 -19.65 -42.30 43.03
C GLU A 32 -20.32 -41.07 42.40
N ILE A 33 -20.89 -40.22 43.25
CA ILE A 33 -21.57 -38.96 42.93
C ILE A 33 -22.64 -39.07 41.84
N GLY A 34 -23.73 -39.76 42.20
CA GLY A 34 -25.01 -39.09 42.07
C GLY A 34 -25.12 -38.03 43.17
N ASP A 35 -25.30 -36.78 42.75
CA ASP A 35 -26.31 -35.85 43.25
C ASP A 35 -26.42 -35.60 44.76
N GLU A 36 -25.63 -34.63 45.25
CA GLU A 36 -26.21 -33.60 46.13
C GLU A 36 -25.64 -32.21 45.81
N ALA A 37 -26.57 -31.30 45.50
CA ALA A 37 -26.38 -29.93 45.04
C ALA A 37 -25.74 -28.99 46.09
N VAL A 38 -25.44 -27.72 45.71
CA VAL A 38 -25.95 -26.51 46.39
C VAL A 38 -25.48 -25.18 45.75
N ASP A 39 -26.44 -24.25 45.65
CA ASP A 39 -26.37 -22.76 45.56
C ASP A 39 -25.26 -22.01 44.75
N PRO A 40 -25.59 -21.44 43.56
CA PRO A 40 -24.67 -20.60 42.76
C PRO A 40 -24.64 -19.11 43.18
N ARG A 41 -24.59 -18.77 44.49
CA ARG A 41 -24.71 -17.36 44.97
C ARG A 41 -23.54 -16.79 45.78
N ALA A 42 -22.46 -17.54 46.02
CA ALA A 42 -21.28 -17.02 46.74
C ALA A 42 -20.30 -16.24 45.84
N ARG A 43 -19.73 -15.14 46.36
CA ARG A 43 -18.68 -14.30 45.72
C ARG A 43 -17.48 -14.14 46.67
N PHE A 44 -16.26 -13.99 46.14
CA PHE A 44 -15.13 -13.31 46.83
C PHE A 44 -14.05 -12.81 45.81
N PRO A 45 -13.00 -12.03 46.19
CA PRO A 45 -12.56 -10.87 45.40
C PRO A 45 -11.08 -10.92 44.90
N ALA A 46 -10.51 -9.73 44.60
CA ALA A 46 -9.29 -9.52 43.81
C ALA A 46 -7.94 -9.61 44.57
N PHE A 47 -6.85 -9.58 43.80
CA PHE A 47 -5.44 -9.73 44.22
C PHE A 47 -4.62 -8.45 44.03
N ASP A 48 -3.70 -8.18 44.96
CA ASP A 48 -2.39 -7.55 44.73
C ASP A 48 -1.44 -7.93 45.89
N ASP A 49 -0.13 -7.98 45.61
CA ASP A 49 1.01 -8.27 46.52
C ASP A 49 0.99 -9.53 47.43
N TRP A 50 2.02 -10.38 47.29
CA TRP A 50 3.02 -10.65 48.35
C TRP A 50 4.23 -11.43 47.79
N SER A 51 5.40 -11.29 48.40
CA SER A 51 6.62 -12.03 48.04
C SER A 51 7.51 -12.32 49.25
N HIS A 52 8.39 -13.31 49.11
CA HIS A 52 9.19 -13.98 50.17
C HIS A 52 8.42 -14.92 51.12
N ALA A 53 8.96 -16.03 51.63
CA ALA A 53 10.05 -16.93 51.15
C ALA A 53 10.13 -18.18 52.06
N CYS A 54 10.35 -19.38 51.50
CA CYS A 54 11.25 -20.46 52.01
C CYS A 54 11.15 -21.74 51.17
N VAL A 55 12.20 -22.58 51.20
CA VAL A 55 12.30 -23.87 50.48
C VAL A 55 13.05 -24.89 51.34
N ALA A 56 12.45 -26.08 51.53
CA ALA A 56 13.06 -27.38 51.82
C ALA A 56 11.94 -28.44 51.71
N GLU A 57 12.16 -29.72 51.39
CA GLU A 57 13.41 -30.46 51.17
C GLU A 57 13.39 -31.15 49.81
N SER A 58 14.40 -30.89 48.98
CA SER A 58 14.75 -31.77 47.86
C SER A 58 15.88 -32.70 48.30
N ASP A 59 15.55 -33.85 48.91
CA ASP A 59 16.40 -35.05 48.88
C ASP A 59 15.66 -36.30 49.40
N VAL A 60 15.40 -37.26 48.50
CA VAL A 60 14.84 -38.57 48.84
C VAL A 60 16.00 -39.52 49.14
N ALA A 61 16.40 -39.66 50.41
CA ALA A 61 17.43 -40.62 50.82
C ALA A 61 17.31 -41.12 52.29
N ALA A 62 17.43 -42.45 52.44
CA ALA A 62 17.90 -43.19 53.62
C ALA A 62 17.34 -42.88 55.03
N ALA A 63 16.42 -43.72 55.52
CA ALA A 63 16.14 -43.85 56.97
C ALA A 63 15.65 -45.25 57.39
N GLY A 64 14.51 -45.69 56.86
CA GLY A 64 13.80 -46.90 57.30
C GLY A 64 12.28 -46.68 57.28
N VAL A 65 11.52 -47.78 57.28
CA VAL A 65 10.06 -47.86 57.08
C VAL A 65 9.47 -48.52 58.34
N ASP A 66 8.27 -48.23 58.87
CA ASP A 66 7.06 -47.66 58.27
C ASP A 66 6.65 -46.24 58.74
N LEU A 67 6.03 -45.49 57.82
CA LEU A 67 5.18 -44.34 58.13
C LEU A 67 3.82 -44.50 57.45
N LEU A 68 2.86 -45.09 58.16
CA LEU A 68 1.48 -45.26 57.68
C LEU A 68 0.59 -44.05 58.00
N VAL A 69 0.98 -42.86 57.54
CA VAL A 69 0.03 -41.76 57.35
C VAL A 69 -0.53 -41.93 55.94
N VAL A 70 -1.76 -42.47 55.85
CA VAL A 70 -2.36 -42.97 54.60
C VAL A 70 -2.36 -41.89 53.50
N PRO A 71 -1.48 -42.00 52.48
CA PRO A 71 -1.30 -40.94 51.50
C PRO A 71 -2.10 -41.27 50.23
N THR A 72 -3.13 -40.45 49.98
CA THR A 72 -3.80 -40.24 48.67
C THR A 72 -3.87 -41.47 47.74
N ALA A 73 -4.93 -42.28 47.90
CA ALA A 73 -5.34 -43.36 46.99
C ALA A 73 -4.35 -44.53 46.80
N ASP A 74 -3.25 -44.29 46.06
CA ASP A 74 -2.51 -45.30 45.30
C ASP A 74 -1.79 -46.40 46.11
N SER A 75 -1.82 -46.34 47.45
CA SER A 75 -1.47 -47.48 48.31
C SER A 75 -2.32 -48.73 47.99
N LEU A 76 -3.57 -48.57 47.52
CA LEU A 76 -4.43 -49.68 47.11
C LEU A 76 -4.07 -50.28 45.74
N ARG A 77 -3.39 -49.56 44.84
CA ARG A 77 -3.05 -50.06 43.49
C ARG A 77 -2.06 -51.24 43.48
N LYS A 78 -1.47 -51.61 44.64
CA LYS A 78 -0.67 -52.85 44.79
C LYS A 78 -1.45 -54.11 45.18
N PHE A 79 -2.72 -54.02 45.58
CA PHE A 79 -3.55 -55.18 45.92
C PHE A 79 -4.83 -55.28 45.09
N GLY A 80 -4.66 -55.39 43.77
CA GLY A 80 -5.70 -55.90 42.90
C GLY A 80 -6.04 -57.37 43.21
N ARG A 81 -7.34 -57.68 43.32
CA ARG A 81 -7.94 -59.01 43.56
C ARG A 81 -7.68 -59.61 44.96
N ALA A 82 -8.61 -59.35 45.88
CA ALA A 82 -8.97 -60.16 47.06
C ALA A 82 -7.83 -60.99 47.71
N GLY A 83 -6.98 -60.32 48.50
CA GLY A 83 -6.03 -60.96 49.42
C GLY A 83 -6.56 -61.02 50.86
N LEU A 84 -6.03 -61.93 51.68
CA LEU A 84 -6.41 -62.14 53.08
C LEU A 84 -5.14 -62.27 53.95
N CYS A 85 -5.06 -61.56 55.07
CA CYS A 85 -3.88 -61.50 55.95
C CYS A 85 -4.26 -61.53 57.45
N LEU A 86 -3.30 -61.87 58.33
CA LEU A 86 -3.47 -62.15 59.76
C LEU A 86 -2.36 -61.47 60.61
N SER A 87 -2.68 -60.86 61.76
CA SER A 87 -1.72 -60.34 62.78
C SER A 87 -2.34 -60.34 64.21
N ASP A 88 -2.70 -59.20 64.87
CA ASP A 88 -3.26 -59.03 66.26
C ASP A 88 -4.61 -58.17 66.47
N GLN A 89 -5.81 -58.74 66.82
CA GLN A 89 -7.21 -58.16 66.84
C GLN A 89 -8.36 -59.26 66.67
N GLY A 90 -9.26 -59.55 65.68
CA GLY A 90 -9.64 -59.12 64.29
C GLY A 90 -9.27 -60.07 63.09
N VAL A 91 -9.74 -59.76 61.86
CA VAL A 91 -9.16 -60.04 60.50
C VAL A 91 -9.58 -58.92 59.54
N ILE A 92 -8.70 -58.33 58.70
CA ILE A 92 -9.08 -57.30 57.70
C ILE A 92 -9.48 -57.92 56.36
N PHE A 93 -10.64 -57.51 55.84
CA PHE A 93 -11.03 -57.70 54.44
C PHE A 93 -11.04 -56.34 53.72
N ALA A 94 -10.43 -56.28 52.52
CA ALA A 94 -10.51 -55.14 51.62
C ALA A 94 -10.89 -55.61 50.21
N VAL A 95 -11.90 -54.99 49.61
CA VAL A 95 -12.42 -55.31 48.26
C VAL A 95 -12.62 -53.99 47.52
N GLY A 96 -11.64 -53.61 46.69
CA GLY A 96 -11.51 -52.24 46.18
C GLY A 96 -12.18 -51.95 44.83
N GLY A 97 -11.93 -50.72 44.35
CA GLY A 97 -12.22 -50.23 42.99
C GLY A 97 -11.00 -49.47 42.43
N PRO A 98 -10.99 -49.13 41.12
CA PRO A 98 -9.87 -48.42 40.49
C PRO A 98 -9.98 -46.89 40.68
N GLU A 99 -9.05 -46.31 41.46
CA GLU A 99 -9.07 -44.86 41.79
C GLU A 99 -8.63 -43.93 40.64
N PRO A 100 -9.04 -42.64 40.65
CA PRO A 100 -9.25 -41.83 39.43
C PRO A 100 -8.06 -40.95 38.96
N PRO A 101 -8.23 -40.16 37.88
CA PRO A 101 -7.33 -39.07 37.49
C PRO A 101 -7.23 -37.95 38.54
N LYS A 102 -6.09 -37.23 38.57
CA LYS A 102 -5.70 -36.39 39.71
C LYS A 102 -6.46 -35.07 39.88
N GLU A 103 -7.10 -34.53 38.83
CA GLU A 103 -7.76 -33.21 38.92
C GLU A 103 -8.93 -33.17 39.94
N LEU A 104 -9.50 -34.33 40.30
CA LEU A 104 -10.74 -34.43 41.08
C LEU A 104 -10.60 -34.91 42.53
N LEU A 105 -9.38 -34.86 43.09
CA LEU A 105 -9.28 -34.44 44.49
C LEU A 105 -9.52 -32.93 44.63
N ALA A 106 -9.38 -32.13 43.55
CA ALA A 106 -9.27 -30.66 43.56
C ALA A 106 -8.09 -30.15 44.42
N GLU A 107 -8.19 -30.27 45.75
CA GLU A 107 -7.12 -30.09 46.75
C GLU A 107 -7.38 -30.91 48.04
N TRP A 108 -8.28 -31.90 47.97
CA TRP A 108 -8.87 -32.61 49.11
C TRP A 108 -8.09 -33.88 49.50
N GLY A 109 -8.45 -34.43 50.66
CA GLY A 109 -8.11 -35.82 51.01
C GLY A 109 -8.91 -36.34 52.21
N MET A 110 -9.61 -37.46 52.02
CA MET A 110 -10.00 -38.40 53.08
C MET A 110 -9.97 -39.82 52.52
N CYS A 111 -9.79 -40.82 53.39
CA CYS A 111 -9.67 -42.23 53.02
C CYS A 111 -10.32 -43.09 54.11
N TRP A 112 -10.93 -44.22 53.74
CA TRP A 112 -11.61 -45.11 54.69
C TRP A 112 -10.74 -46.33 55.02
N VAL A 113 -10.51 -46.55 56.32
CA VAL A 113 -9.68 -47.65 56.84
C VAL A 113 -10.47 -48.44 57.89
N PHE A 114 -10.38 -49.77 57.84
CA PHE A 114 -10.87 -50.66 58.89
C PHE A 114 -9.73 -51.58 59.36
N THR A 115 -9.25 -51.37 60.59
CA THR A 115 -8.16 -52.15 61.20
C THR A 115 -8.68 -53.31 62.04
N LEU A 116 -8.23 -54.52 61.71
CA LEU A 116 -8.53 -55.78 62.40
C LEU A 116 -7.41 -56.85 62.19
N PRO A 117 -6.29 -56.83 62.91
CA PRO A 117 -5.29 -57.95 62.94
C PRO A 117 -5.84 -59.12 63.87
N LEU A 118 -5.27 -60.27 64.36
CA LEU A 118 -5.91 -61.37 65.23
C LEU A 118 -5.19 -61.78 66.62
N PRO A 119 -5.73 -61.48 67.85
CA PRO A 119 -5.02 -60.86 69.01
C PRO A 119 -3.76 -61.50 69.60
N GLN A 120 -2.77 -60.65 69.90
CA GLN A 120 -1.67 -60.86 70.85
C GLN A 120 -1.40 -59.54 71.61
N GLU A 121 -1.14 -59.51 72.91
CA GLU A 121 -1.20 -60.59 73.90
C GLU A 121 -2.65 -61.09 74.09
N GLY A 122 -2.90 -62.41 74.08
CA GLY A 122 -4.26 -62.94 74.25
C GLY A 122 -4.59 -64.34 73.73
N TRP A 123 -3.63 -65.11 73.20
CA TRP A 123 -3.89 -66.48 72.72
C TRP A 123 -4.23 -67.45 73.87
N ILE A 124 -5.48 -67.91 73.94
CA ILE A 124 -5.87 -69.11 74.70
C ILE A 124 -6.66 -70.08 73.79
N ALA A 125 -5.96 -71.14 73.39
CA ALA A 125 -6.43 -72.46 72.98
C ALA A 125 -7.59 -72.60 71.95
N GLY A 126 -7.27 -73.15 70.77
CA GLY A 126 -8.24 -73.79 69.87
C GLY A 126 -7.59 -74.35 68.59
N ARG A 127 -8.02 -75.53 68.13
CA ARG A 127 -7.69 -76.08 66.80
C ARG A 127 -8.99 -76.26 66.02
N ASP A 128 -9.04 -75.90 64.74
CA ASP A 128 -9.66 -76.75 63.69
C ASP A 128 -9.22 -76.35 62.27
N ASP A 129 -9.36 -77.26 61.31
CA ASP A 129 -8.97 -77.12 59.89
C ASP A 129 -10.10 -76.57 58.98
N SER A 130 -11.23 -76.15 59.57
CA SER A 130 -12.45 -75.75 58.85
C SER A 130 -12.31 -74.46 58.02
N LEU A 131 -11.70 -73.42 58.59
CA LEU A 131 -11.71 -72.05 58.04
C LEU A 131 -11.23 -71.92 56.58
N ARG A 132 -10.33 -72.81 56.14
CA ARG A 132 -9.76 -72.79 54.77
C ARG A 132 -10.75 -73.26 53.70
N LYS A 133 -11.79 -74.01 54.07
CA LYS A 133 -12.76 -74.58 53.11
C LYS A 133 -13.88 -73.59 52.76
N ASP A 134 -14.32 -72.82 53.74
CA ASP A 134 -15.45 -71.90 53.60
C ASP A 134 -15.07 -70.65 52.78
N VAL A 135 -13.88 -70.09 53.01
CA VAL A 135 -13.35 -68.94 52.24
C VAL A 135 -13.20 -69.27 50.75
N ALA A 136 -12.69 -70.46 50.42
CA ALA A 136 -12.55 -70.90 49.03
C ALA A 136 -13.91 -71.09 48.34
N THR A 137 -14.91 -71.59 49.07
CA THR A 137 -16.26 -71.85 48.56
C THR A 137 -17.02 -70.52 48.29
N ALA A 138 -16.86 -69.53 49.18
CA ALA A 138 -17.45 -68.20 49.00
C ALA A 138 -16.92 -67.49 47.73
N LEU A 139 -15.60 -67.51 47.52
CA LEU A 139 -14.96 -66.87 46.36
C LEU A 139 -15.38 -67.49 45.02
N ALA A 140 -15.56 -68.82 44.97
CA ALA A 140 -16.02 -69.52 43.77
C ALA A 140 -17.47 -69.15 43.38
N SER A 141 -18.36 -68.98 44.36
CA SER A 141 -19.75 -68.58 44.14
C SER A 141 -19.85 -67.15 43.59
N TRP A 142 -19.05 -66.23 44.12
CA TRP A 142 -18.98 -64.83 43.65
C TRP A 142 -18.49 -64.70 42.20
N ALA A 143 -17.55 -65.54 41.77
CA ALA A 143 -17.07 -65.54 40.38
C ALA A 143 -18.12 -66.02 39.35
N ALA A 144 -19.12 -66.81 39.78
CA ALA A 144 -20.13 -67.39 38.89
C ALA A 144 -21.27 -66.41 38.54
N SER A 145 -21.64 -65.50 39.44
CA SER A 145 -22.78 -64.59 39.28
C SER A 145 -22.54 -63.42 38.31
N GLN A 146 -21.28 -63.13 37.96
CA GLN A 146 -20.88 -62.06 37.02
C GLN A 146 -21.39 -62.24 35.58
N ARG A 147 -21.92 -63.42 35.20
CA ARG A 147 -22.39 -63.70 33.83
C ARG A 147 -23.78 -63.14 33.46
N ALA A 148 -24.36 -62.28 34.30
CA ALA A 148 -25.73 -61.76 34.13
C ALA A 148 -25.85 -60.23 33.87
N ALA A 149 -24.75 -59.54 33.51
CA ALA A 149 -24.69 -58.07 33.44
C ALA A 149 -24.59 -57.46 32.00
N ALA A 150 -24.91 -58.23 30.96
CA ALA A 150 -24.76 -57.80 29.55
C ALA A 150 -25.45 -56.46 29.15
N PRO A 151 -26.59 -56.02 29.73
CA PRO A 151 -27.25 -54.77 29.31
C PRO A 151 -26.47 -53.47 29.62
N ALA A 152 -25.54 -53.47 30.58
CA ALA A 152 -24.98 -52.23 31.12
C ALA A 152 -23.90 -51.56 30.24
N MET A 153 -23.13 -52.35 29.48
CA MET A 153 -22.02 -51.83 28.65
C MET A 153 -22.49 -50.94 27.49
N ALA A 154 -23.72 -51.12 27.00
CA ALA A 154 -24.28 -50.32 25.91
C ALA A 154 -24.56 -48.86 26.32
N VAL A 155 -24.83 -48.61 27.61
CA VAL A 155 -25.10 -47.26 28.14
C VAL A 155 -23.80 -46.43 28.18
N VAL A 156 -22.69 -47.03 28.61
CA VAL A 156 -21.38 -46.36 28.76
C VAL A 156 -20.87 -45.83 27.41
N ALA A 157 -20.93 -46.64 26.34
CA ALA A 157 -20.51 -46.25 24.99
C ALA A 157 -21.43 -45.20 24.31
N GLY A 158 -22.62 -44.96 24.89
CA GLY A 158 -23.48 -43.82 24.56
C GLY A 158 -23.05 -42.56 25.33
N TYR A 159 -22.73 -42.71 26.61
CA TYR A 159 -22.27 -41.61 27.49
C TYR A 159 -21.00 -40.94 26.98
N GLU A 160 -19.97 -41.72 26.62
CA GLU A 160 -18.70 -41.18 26.09
C GLU A 160 -18.89 -40.34 24.82
N ARG A 161 -19.82 -40.75 23.95
CA ARG A 161 -20.09 -40.07 22.68
C ARG A 161 -20.84 -38.76 22.89
N ALA A 162 -21.85 -38.77 23.77
CA ALA A 162 -22.54 -37.57 24.20
C ALA A 162 -21.58 -36.56 24.84
N LEU A 163 -20.65 -37.01 25.70
CA LEU A 163 -19.63 -36.15 26.31
C LEU A 163 -18.67 -35.54 25.28
N GLN A 164 -18.24 -36.30 24.27
CA GLN A 164 -17.36 -35.78 23.20
C GLN A 164 -18.05 -34.75 22.30
N ASP A 165 -19.34 -34.95 21.98
CA ASP A 165 -20.08 -33.99 21.16
C ASP A 165 -20.50 -32.74 21.96
N VAL A 166 -20.81 -32.87 23.26
CA VAL A 166 -21.02 -31.73 24.18
C VAL A 166 -19.73 -30.94 24.38
N ALA A 167 -18.57 -31.59 24.54
CA ALA A 167 -17.28 -30.92 24.64
C ALA A 167 -16.95 -30.13 23.35
N ARG A 168 -17.18 -30.73 22.18
CA ARG A 168 -16.95 -30.06 20.88
C ARG A 168 -17.87 -28.86 20.70
N ALA A 169 -19.16 -29.01 21.01
CA ALA A 169 -20.12 -27.90 20.97
C ALA A 169 -19.76 -26.78 21.96
N ARG A 170 -19.34 -27.11 23.19
CA ARG A 170 -18.88 -26.14 24.19
C ARG A 170 -17.68 -25.34 23.69
N ASP A 171 -16.69 -26.01 23.10
CA ASP A 171 -15.45 -25.38 22.66
C ASP A 171 -15.66 -24.56 21.37
N GLU A 172 -16.57 -24.98 20.47
CA GLU A 172 -17.03 -24.15 19.34
C GLU A 172 -17.81 -22.91 19.80
N TYR A 173 -18.75 -23.05 20.74
CA TYR A 173 -19.48 -21.91 21.32
C TYR A 173 -18.55 -20.95 22.07
N ARG A 174 -17.55 -21.48 22.77
CA ARG A 174 -16.48 -20.70 23.41
C ARG A 174 -15.70 -19.90 22.38
N LEU A 175 -15.25 -20.52 21.29
CA LEU A 175 -14.48 -19.83 20.25
C LEU A 175 -15.32 -18.77 19.50
N GLN A 176 -16.63 -19.01 19.33
CA GLN A 176 -17.56 -18.02 18.78
C GLN A 176 -17.80 -16.86 19.75
N PHE A 177 -17.94 -17.14 21.05
CA PHE A 177 -18.11 -16.13 22.09
C PHE A 177 -16.85 -15.26 22.24
N GLU A 178 -15.66 -15.86 22.33
CA GLU A 178 -14.38 -15.15 22.40
C GLU A 178 -14.16 -14.26 21.17
N ARG A 179 -14.52 -14.72 19.97
CA ARG A 179 -14.51 -13.90 18.73
C ARG A 179 -15.53 -12.75 18.77
N ALA A 180 -16.76 -13.01 19.22
CA ALA A 180 -17.81 -12.00 19.32
C ALA A 180 -17.43 -10.91 20.35
N SER A 181 -16.96 -11.30 21.54
CA SER A 181 -16.47 -10.38 22.56
C SER A 181 -15.25 -9.58 22.08
N ALA A 182 -14.32 -10.18 21.34
CA ALA A 182 -13.19 -9.46 20.76
C ALA A 182 -13.63 -8.42 19.72
N GLU A 183 -14.58 -8.75 18.83
CA GLU A 183 -15.08 -7.82 17.82
C GLU A 183 -15.98 -6.71 18.43
N VAL A 184 -16.70 -7.00 19.52
CA VAL A 184 -17.42 -6.00 20.33
C VAL A 184 -16.45 -5.06 21.02
N ALA A 185 -15.46 -5.54 21.80
CA ALA A 185 -14.50 -4.69 22.50
C ALA A 185 -13.69 -3.81 21.53
N LYS A 186 -13.30 -4.37 20.37
CA LYS A 186 -12.65 -3.66 19.26
C LYS A 186 -13.56 -2.61 18.59
N SER A 187 -14.88 -2.82 18.62
CA SER A 187 -15.88 -1.85 18.14
C SER A 187 -16.15 -0.75 19.18
N GLU A 188 -16.20 -1.09 20.46
CA GLU A 188 -16.34 -0.13 21.57
C GLU A 188 -15.12 0.80 21.65
N LEU A 189 -13.90 0.25 21.62
CA LEU A 189 -12.65 1.04 21.50
C LEU A 189 -12.60 1.89 20.21
N ARG A 190 -13.25 1.45 19.12
CA ARG A 190 -13.41 2.27 17.91
C ARG A 190 -14.42 3.40 18.11
N ILE A 191 -15.56 3.15 18.74
CA ILE A 191 -16.58 4.16 19.03
C ILE A 191 -16.04 5.19 20.04
N GLU A 192 -15.28 4.75 21.04
CA GLU A 192 -14.60 5.63 21.98
C GLU A 192 -13.50 6.44 21.30
N SER A 193 -12.59 5.82 20.53
CA SER A 193 -11.55 6.58 19.81
C SER A 193 -12.12 7.53 18.75
N LEU A 194 -13.23 7.20 18.08
CA LEU A 194 -13.94 8.08 17.15
C LEU A 194 -14.71 9.20 17.87
N SER A 195 -15.35 8.94 19.00
CA SER A 195 -16.05 9.99 19.78
C SER A 195 -15.08 10.93 20.49
N ILE A 196 -13.96 10.42 21.01
CA ILE A 196 -12.81 11.24 21.47
C ILE A 196 -12.23 12.04 20.30
N SER A 197 -12.06 11.46 19.11
CA SER A 197 -11.57 12.18 17.93
C SER A 197 -12.56 13.23 17.44
N LEU A 198 -13.87 13.00 17.54
CA LEU A 198 -14.93 13.95 17.21
C LEU A 198 -15.03 15.09 18.23
N ALA A 199 -14.83 14.79 19.53
CA ALA A 199 -14.75 15.78 20.60
C ALA A 199 -13.49 16.64 20.46
N LYS A 200 -12.33 16.02 20.23
CA LYS A 200 -11.07 16.72 19.91
C LYS A 200 -11.21 17.57 18.64
N SER A 201 -11.87 17.06 17.59
CA SER A 201 -12.16 17.83 16.37
C SER A 201 -13.09 19.02 16.62
N LYS A 202 -14.11 18.89 17.50
CA LYS A 202 -14.93 20.02 17.94
C LYS A 202 -14.13 21.08 18.71
N HIS A 203 -13.11 20.68 19.47
CA HIS A 203 -12.15 21.62 20.07
C HIS A 203 -11.18 22.22 19.02
N SER A 204 -10.68 21.44 18.06
CA SER A 204 -9.82 21.92 16.96
C SER A 204 -10.54 22.85 15.98
N LEU A 205 -11.86 22.76 15.88
CA LEU A 205 -12.71 23.71 15.17
C LEU A 205 -12.82 25.06 15.90
N HIS A 206 -12.54 25.15 17.20
CA HIS A 206 -12.72 26.39 17.96
C HIS A 206 -11.67 27.48 17.66
N PRO A 207 -10.38 27.17 17.44
CA PRO A 207 -9.41 28.12 16.87
C PRO A 207 -9.76 28.53 15.45
N LEU A 208 -10.26 27.60 14.62
CA LEU A 208 -10.63 27.90 13.23
C LEU A 208 -11.89 28.74 13.13
N SER A 209 -12.91 28.48 13.94
CA SER A 209 -14.12 29.33 14.02
C SER A 209 -13.78 30.70 14.60
N ARG A 210 -12.91 30.78 15.61
CA ARG A 210 -12.44 32.07 16.16
C ARG A 210 -11.59 32.85 15.16
N ARG A 211 -10.77 32.18 14.33
CA ARG A 211 -9.99 32.83 13.26
C ARG A 211 -10.87 33.21 12.07
N ALA A 212 -11.91 32.44 11.76
CA ALA A 212 -12.95 32.82 10.80
C ALA A 212 -13.77 34.02 11.31
N GLN A 213 -14.13 34.08 12.60
CA GLN A 213 -14.76 35.24 13.22
C GLN A 213 -13.84 36.47 13.19
N LEU A 214 -12.56 36.34 13.54
CA LEU A 214 -11.60 37.45 13.45
C LEU A 214 -11.44 37.96 12.01
N LEU A 215 -11.30 37.06 11.03
CA LEU A 215 -11.24 37.44 9.61
C LEU A 215 -12.56 38.05 9.12
N GLN A 216 -13.71 37.58 9.61
CA GLN A 216 -15.02 38.14 9.30
C GLN A 216 -15.19 39.53 9.93
N GLU A 217 -14.76 39.73 11.17
CA GLU A 217 -14.71 41.03 11.86
C GLU A 217 -13.74 42.01 11.18
N GLU A 218 -12.60 41.54 10.66
CA GLU A 218 -11.72 42.37 9.83
C GLU A 218 -12.40 42.73 8.51
N LEU A 219 -13.03 41.75 7.82
CA LEU A 219 -13.82 41.99 6.61
C LEU A 219 -14.97 42.98 6.85
N ASP A 220 -15.64 42.90 8.00
CA ASP A 220 -16.78 43.74 8.36
C ASP A 220 -16.34 45.12 8.88
N ARG A 221 -15.19 45.23 9.58
CA ARG A 221 -14.50 46.52 9.83
C ARG A 221 -14.04 47.19 8.53
N ILE A 222 -13.50 46.41 7.59
CA ILE A 222 -13.11 46.89 6.26
C ILE A 222 -14.35 47.38 5.50
N LYS A 223 -15.44 46.61 5.44
CA LYS A 223 -16.72 47.03 4.82
C LYS A 223 -17.36 48.25 5.49
N ALA A 224 -17.20 48.40 6.81
CA ALA A 224 -17.69 49.53 7.58
C ALA A 224 -16.80 50.79 7.48
N SER A 225 -15.56 50.65 7.00
CA SER A 225 -14.65 51.80 6.85
C SER A 225 -15.20 52.81 5.83
N ARG A 226 -15.09 54.11 6.14
CA ARG A 226 -15.56 55.19 5.25
C ARG A 226 -14.95 55.10 3.84
N SER A 227 -13.69 54.70 3.73
CA SER A 227 -13.00 54.48 2.44
C SER A 227 -13.60 53.34 1.62
N TRP A 228 -14.05 52.25 2.25
CA TRP A 228 -14.71 51.16 1.55
C TRP A 228 -16.13 51.54 1.11
N GLN A 229 -16.89 52.22 1.96
CA GLN A 229 -18.24 52.68 1.62
C GLN A 229 -18.24 53.75 0.52
N LEU A 230 -17.30 54.72 0.58
CA LEU A 230 -17.11 55.73 -0.47
C LEU A 230 -16.68 55.13 -1.82
N THR A 231 -15.91 54.04 -1.82
CA THR A 231 -15.47 53.36 -3.07
C THR A 231 -16.42 52.26 -3.54
N LEU A 232 -17.49 51.95 -2.80
CA LEU A 232 -18.43 50.88 -3.13
C LEU A 232 -19.09 51.06 -4.51
N PRO A 233 -19.60 52.25 -4.91
CA PRO A 233 -20.23 52.44 -6.23
C PRO A 233 -19.24 52.29 -7.41
N LEU A 234 -18.00 52.75 -7.22
CA LEU A 234 -16.93 52.61 -8.22
C LEU A 234 -16.54 51.13 -8.39
N ARG A 235 -16.50 50.36 -7.30
CA ARG A 235 -16.12 48.93 -7.30
C ARG A 235 -17.22 48.02 -7.85
N THR A 236 -18.49 48.30 -7.58
CA THR A 236 -19.60 47.60 -8.23
C THR A 236 -19.65 47.92 -9.74
N GLY A 237 -19.43 49.18 -10.11
CA GLY A 237 -19.28 49.60 -11.51
C GLY A 237 -18.16 48.85 -12.27
N LEU A 238 -16.94 48.81 -11.72
CA LEU A 238 -15.82 48.09 -12.36
C LEU A 238 -16.07 46.58 -12.50
N ASN A 239 -16.67 45.94 -11.49
CA ASN A 239 -16.96 44.50 -11.54
C ASN A 239 -18.13 44.16 -12.48
N TRP A 240 -19.11 45.07 -12.63
CA TRP A 240 -20.13 44.97 -13.66
C TRP A 240 -19.52 45.11 -15.06
N LEU A 241 -18.71 46.15 -15.31
CA LEU A 241 -18.00 46.36 -16.57
C LEU A 241 -17.13 45.15 -16.96
N ARG A 242 -16.36 44.57 -16.03
CA ARG A 242 -15.56 43.36 -16.28
C ARG A 242 -16.40 42.13 -16.66
N ARG A 243 -17.58 41.93 -16.03
CA ARG A 243 -18.51 40.85 -16.41
C ARG A 243 -19.18 41.10 -17.76
N VAL A 244 -19.64 42.32 -18.02
CA VAL A 244 -20.29 42.69 -19.30
C VAL A 244 -19.33 42.53 -20.48
N HIS A 245 -18.06 42.91 -20.34
CA HIS A 245 -17.07 42.79 -21.42
C HIS A 245 -16.80 41.32 -21.80
N GLY A 246 -16.73 40.41 -20.81
CA GLY A 246 -16.54 38.98 -21.05
C GLY A 246 -17.75 38.27 -21.68
N ILE A 247 -18.98 38.70 -21.33
CA ILE A 247 -20.22 38.18 -21.94
C ILE A 247 -20.37 38.72 -23.37
N GLY A 248 -20.09 40.00 -23.59
CA GLY A 248 -20.16 40.65 -24.90
C GLY A 248 -19.29 39.95 -25.95
N GLN A 249 -18.01 39.67 -25.64
CA GLN A 249 -17.13 38.98 -26.58
C GLN A 249 -17.58 37.55 -26.93
N ARG A 250 -18.25 36.83 -26.01
CA ARG A 250 -18.83 35.51 -26.30
C ARG A 250 -20.08 35.62 -27.17
N MET A 251 -20.98 36.57 -26.89
CA MET A 251 -22.18 36.77 -27.71
C MET A 251 -21.86 37.29 -29.12
N ILE A 252 -20.85 38.16 -29.28
CA ILE A 252 -20.39 38.63 -30.60
C ILE A 252 -19.81 37.47 -31.43
N ARG A 253 -19.04 36.55 -30.83
CA ARG A 253 -18.56 35.35 -31.56
C ARG A 253 -19.70 34.41 -31.95
N LEU A 254 -20.70 34.21 -31.08
CA LEU A 254 -21.87 33.38 -31.36
C LEU A 254 -22.76 34.01 -32.45
N SER A 255 -23.01 35.31 -32.43
CA SER A 255 -23.81 35.99 -33.45
C SER A 255 -23.08 36.07 -34.80
N LEU A 256 -21.76 36.28 -34.83
CA LEU A 256 -20.97 36.22 -36.08
C LEU A 256 -20.94 34.82 -36.70
N ALA A 257 -20.97 33.75 -35.90
CA ALA A 257 -21.16 32.39 -36.40
C ALA A 257 -22.57 32.20 -36.98
N PHE A 258 -23.61 32.58 -36.22
CA PHE A 258 -25.02 32.46 -36.63
C PHE A 258 -25.35 33.25 -37.90
N VAL A 259 -24.78 34.45 -38.07
CA VAL A 259 -24.94 35.31 -39.26
C VAL A 259 -24.17 34.79 -40.48
N ARG A 260 -23.09 34.01 -40.29
CA ARG A 260 -22.43 33.30 -41.41
C ARG A 260 -23.24 32.09 -41.88
N GLU A 261 -23.77 31.28 -40.95
CA GLU A 261 -24.43 30.01 -41.29
C GLU A 261 -25.88 30.21 -41.80
N THR A 262 -26.58 31.27 -41.34
CA THR A 262 -27.94 31.61 -41.83
C THR A 262 -28.01 32.16 -43.27
N ARG A 263 -26.86 32.42 -43.92
CA ARG A 263 -26.81 32.79 -45.35
C ARG A 263 -26.74 31.60 -46.31
N THR A 264 -26.58 30.37 -45.83
CA THR A 264 -26.40 29.18 -46.69
C THR A 264 -27.32 27.99 -46.36
N GLY A 265 -28.03 28.00 -45.23
CA GLY A 265 -28.99 26.94 -44.86
C GLY A 265 -30.30 27.49 -44.28
N GLY A 266 -31.43 27.14 -44.88
CA GLY A 266 -32.75 27.69 -44.53
C GLY A 266 -33.27 27.32 -43.14
N PHE A 267 -34.08 28.21 -42.56
CA PHE A 267 -34.56 28.23 -41.17
C PHE A 267 -35.13 26.90 -40.62
N ARG A 268 -35.71 26.05 -41.49
CA ARG A 268 -36.26 24.73 -41.11
C ARG A 268 -35.19 23.70 -40.71
N HIS A 269 -33.92 23.87 -41.09
CA HIS A 269 -32.86 22.91 -40.76
C HIS A 269 -32.37 23.06 -39.31
N SER A 270 -32.19 24.30 -38.84
CA SER A 270 -31.64 24.61 -37.51
C SER A 270 -32.53 24.12 -36.36
N PHE A 271 -33.86 24.28 -36.50
CA PHE A 271 -34.81 23.88 -35.46
C PHE A 271 -34.85 22.36 -35.21
N ARG A 272 -34.52 21.55 -36.23
CA ARG A 272 -34.46 20.08 -36.11
C ARG A 272 -33.25 19.63 -35.27
N ARG A 273 -32.14 20.38 -35.34
CA ARG A 273 -30.91 20.11 -34.56
C ARG A 273 -31.09 20.40 -33.07
N VAL A 274 -31.80 21.47 -32.71
CA VAL A 274 -32.10 21.81 -31.30
C VAL A 274 -32.98 20.75 -30.64
N ARG A 275 -33.99 20.22 -31.35
CA ARG A 275 -34.87 19.18 -30.81
C ARG A 275 -34.15 17.84 -30.60
N LEU A 276 -33.18 17.50 -31.46
CA LEU A 276 -32.30 16.33 -31.27
C LEU A 276 -31.38 16.46 -30.03
N PHE A 277 -31.03 17.68 -29.62
CA PHE A 277 -30.15 17.92 -28.46
C PHE A 277 -30.82 17.62 -27.11
N LEU A 278 -32.14 17.41 -27.08
CA LEU A 278 -32.93 17.16 -25.86
C LEU A 278 -33.51 15.74 -25.79
N SER A 279 -33.23 14.86 -26.76
CA SER A 279 -33.80 13.50 -26.79
C SER A 279 -32.85 12.45 -27.38
N GLY A 280 -31.92 11.94 -26.56
CA GLY A 280 -31.35 10.61 -26.70
C GLY A 280 -30.16 10.43 -27.67
N SER A 281 -29.05 9.95 -27.09
CA SER A 281 -28.17 8.95 -27.71
C SER A 281 -27.47 9.27 -29.04
N THR A 282 -26.40 10.06 -29.00
CA THR A 282 -25.10 9.69 -29.63
C THR A 282 -23.97 10.62 -29.17
N ILE A 283 -23.14 10.16 -28.22
CA ILE A 283 -21.91 10.88 -27.85
C ILE A 283 -20.81 10.49 -28.83
N ALA A 284 -20.82 11.13 -30.00
CA ALA A 284 -19.62 11.22 -30.83
C ALA A 284 -18.72 12.31 -30.21
N LEU A 285 -17.68 11.90 -29.46
CA LEU A 285 -16.71 12.82 -28.87
C LEU A 285 -16.01 13.63 -29.98
N PRO A 286 -16.12 14.98 -30.00
CA PRO A 286 -15.36 15.80 -30.92
C PRO A 286 -13.85 15.72 -30.65
N GLY A 287 -13.04 16.02 -31.66
CA GLY A 287 -11.59 15.83 -31.64
C GLY A 287 -10.87 16.50 -30.46
N VAL A 288 -9.75 15.89 -30.05
CA VAL A 288 -8.96 16.28 -28.88
C VAL A 288 -8.45 17.71 -28.99
N ALA A 289 -9.11 18.63 -28.28
CA ALA A 289 -8.45 19.85 -27.82
C ALA A 289 -7.49 19.49 -26.67
N LYS A 290 -6.27 20.05 -26.66
CA LYS A 290 -5.36 19.91 -25.51
C LYS A 290 -5.98 20.58 -24.28
N THR A 291 -6.49 19.77 -23.36
CA THR A 291 -7.01 20.22 -22.07
C THR A 291 -5.88 20.24 -21.05
N THR A 292 -5.32 21.42 -20.77
CA THR A 292 -4.45 21.63 -19.61
C THR A 292 -5.09 21.05 -18.35
N ARG A 293 -4.31 20.36 -17.52
CA ARG A 293 -4.78 19.72 -16.29
C ARG A 293 -5.43 20.73 -15.33
N PRO A 294 -6.34 20.32 -14.42
CA PRO A 294 -7.01 21.24 -13.50
C PRO A 294 -6.07 22.15 -12.69
N ASN A 295 -4.87 21.65 -12.37
CA ASN A 295 -3.84 22.34 -11.58
C ASN A 295 -2.97 23.31 -12.42
N GLY A 296 -3.20 23.45 -13.73
CA GLY A 296 -2.42 24.30 -14.63
C GLY A 296 -1.01 23.79 -15.00
N LEU A 297 -0.56 22.69 -14.38
CA LEU A 297 0.71 22.04 -14.72
C LEU A 297 0.73 21.50 -16.16
N PRO A 298 1.92 21.41 -16.80
CA PRO A 298 2.07 20.77 -18.10
C PRO A 298 1.63 19.30 -18.13
N ASP A 299 1.42 18.78 -19.34
CA ASP A 299 1.29 17.34 -19.56
C ASP A 299 2.65 16.65 -19.29
N ALA A 300 2.63 15.32 -19.13
CA ALA A 300 3.84 14.53 -18.92
C ALA A 300 4.39 13.96 -20.25
N GLY A 301 5.64 13.50 -20.26
CA GLY A 301 6.14 12.67 -21.35
C GLY A 301 5.37 11.35 -21.46
N SER A 302 5.35 10.71 -22.63
CA SER A 302 4.65 9.43 -22.79
C SER A 302 5.26 8.35 -21.88
N ALA A 303 4.44 7.67 -21.07
CA ALA A 303 4.91 6.62 -20.16
C ALA A 303 5.74 5.56 -20.89
N SER A 304 5.25 5.11 -22.06
CA SER A 304 5.91 4.16 -22.97
C SER A 304 7.24 4.63 -23.59
N GLN A 305 7.65 5.89 -23.40
CA GLN A 305 8.92 6.47 -23.88
C GLN A 305 9.83 6.95 -22.74
N ARG A 306 9.36 6.88 -21.48
CA ARG A 306 10.04 7.45 -20.30
C ARG A 306 10.25 6.42 -19.19
N LEU A 307 9.35 5.47 -19.04
CA LEU A 307 9.32 4.52 -17.93
C LEU A 307 9.65 3.10 -18.38
N VAL A 308 10.17 2.29 -17.46
CA VAL A 308 10.25 0.82 -17.63
C VAL A 308 8.83 0.27 -17.77
N GLN A 309 8.65 -0.74 -18.62
CA GLN A 309 7.36 -1.37 -18.83
C GLN A 309 6.82 -1.99 -17.53
N ARG A 310 5.62 -1.57 -17.12
CA ARG A 310 4.94 -2.00 -15.89
C ARG A 310 3.43 -1.99 -16.11
N VAL A 311 2.72 -2.98 -15.55
CA VAL A 311 1.27 -3.14 -15.71
C VAL A 311 0.54 -2.79 -14.41
N LEU A 312 -0.56 -2.04 -14.52
CA LEU A 312 -1.51 -1.79 -13.44
C LEU A 312 -2.82 -2.53 -13.72
N LEU A 313 -3.22 -3.47 -12.88
CA LEU A 313 -4.55 -4.06 -12.88
C LEU A 313 -5.47 -3.22 -11.98
N VAL A 314 -6.39 -2.48 -12.59
CA VAL A 314 -7.47 -1.74 -11.93
C VAL A 314 -8.71 -2.65 -11.98
N ALA A 315 -9.03 -3.33 -10.88
CA ALA A 315 -9.84 -4.54 -10.94
C ALA A 315 -10.97 -4.59 -9.90
N GLU A 316 -12.06 -5.29 -10.25
CA GLU A 316 -13.07 -5.72 -9.28
C GLU A 316 -12.53 -6.86 -8.42
N LEU A 317 -12.52 -6.66 -7.09
CA LEU A 317 -11.92 -7.58 -6.12
C LEU A 317 -12.95 -8.28 -5.22
N GLY A 318 -14.23 -7.85 -5.22
CA GLY A 318 -15.28 -8.47 -4.42
C GLY A 318 -15.73 -9.84 -4.92
N LEU A 319 -15.51 -10.14 -6.21
CA LEU A 319 -15.92 -11.39 -6.85
C LEU A 319 -14.80 -12.45 -6.75
N GLN A 320 -14.84 -13.31 -5.74
CA GLN A 320 -13.73 -14.21 -5.38
C GLN A 320 -13.25 -15.14 -6.52
N GLN A 321 -14.15 -15.72 -7.31
CA GLN A 321 -13.78 -16.57 -8.46
C GLN A 321 -13.06 -15.77 -9.55
N CYS A 322 -13.57 -14.57 -9.87
CA CYS A 322 -12.95 -13.64 -10.81
C CYS A 322 -11.58 -13.13 -10.30
N LEU A 323 -11.48 -12.84 -8.99
CA LEU A 323 -10.25 -12.39 -8.33
C LEU A 323 -9.13 -13.41 -8.53
N ARG A 324 -9.40 -14.72 -8.39
CA ARG A 324 -8.41 -15.77 -8.67
C ARG A 324 -7.98 -15.76 -10.15
N TYR A 325 -8.91 -16.04 -11.06
CA TYR A 325 -8.58 -16.32 -12.46
C TYR A 325 -8.17 -15.08 -13.28
N ARG A 326 -8.82 -13.91 -13.08
CA ARG A 326 -8.58 -12.73 -13.93
C ARG A 326 -7.64 -11.69 -13.34
N VAL A 327 -7.39 -11.72 -12.02
CA VAL A 327 -6.57 -10.72 -11.32
C VAL A 327 -5.30 -11.32 -10.73
N LEU A 328 -5.40 -12.27 -9.79
CA LEU A 328 -4.24 -12.84 -9.09
C LEU A 328 -3.38 -13.71 -10.00
N GLN A 329 -4.00 -14.62 -10.74
CA GLN A 329 -3.33 -15.43 -11.76
C GLN A 329 -2.72 -14.54 -12.85
N LYS A 330 -3.45 -13.54 -13.34
CA LYS A 330 -2.94 -12.59 -14.33
C LYS A 330 -1.71 -11.82 -13.84
N ARG A 331 -1.70 -11.39 -12.58
CA ARG A 331 -0.54 -10.78 -11.95
C ARG A 331 0.67 -11.73 -11.98
N GLN A 332 0.47 -13.00 -11.64
CA GLN A 332 1.53 -14.03 -11.71
C GLN A 332 2.04 -14.25 -13.15
N LEU A 333 1.15 -14.33 -14.15
CA LEU A 333 1.52 -14.49 -15.57
C LEU A 333 2.37 -13.31 -16.09
N ILE A 334 2.07 -12.09 -15.68
CA ILE A 334 2.85 -10.90 -16.06
C ILE A 334 4.19 -10.87 -15.31
N GLN A 335 4.19 -11.26 -14.03
CA GLN A 335 5.39 -11.34 -13.20
C GLN A 335 6.37 -12.44 -13.64
N SER A 336 5.89 -13.58 -14.14
CA SER A 336 6.76 -14.66 -14.66
C SER A 336 7.51 -14.25 -15.94
N LEU A 337 6.99 -13.27 -16.68
CA LEU A 337 7.66 -12.62 -17.82
C LEU A 337 8.62 -11.49 -17.39
N GLY A 338 8.89 -11.34 -16.10
CA GLY A 338 9.82 -10.34 -15.55
C GLY A 338 9.28 -8.91 -15.50
N ILE A 339 7.97 -8.72 -15.73
CA ILE A 339 7.31 -7.40 -15.76
C ILE A 339 6.54 -7.19 -14.46
N GLU A 340 6.75 -6.05 -13.79
CA GLU A 340 6.06 -5.78 -12.52
C GLU A 340 4.58 -5.43 -12.76
N CYS A 341 3.72 -6.04 -11.95
CA CYS A 341 2.28 -5.96 -12.08
C CYS A 341 1.63 -5.56 -10.74
N SER A 342 1.16 -4.32 -10.64
CA SER A 342 0.44 -3.80 -9.48
C SER A 342 -1.06 -4.12 -9.59
N VAL A 343 -1.74 -4.24 -8.45
CA VAL A 343 -3.20 -4.46 -8.38
C VAL A 343 -3.83 -3.42 -7.46
N VAL A 344 -4.92 -2.80 -7.90
CA VAL A 344 -5.69 -1.82 -7.12
C VAL A 344 -7.19 -2.05 -7.35
N ASN A 345 -7.99 -1.83 -6.30
CA ASN A 345 -9.45 -1.85 -6.44
C ASN A 345 -9.90 -0.61 -7.24
N TRP A 346 -10.76 -0.77 -8.24
CA TRP A 346 -11.24 0.34 -9.09
C TRP A 346 -12.02 1.44 -8.34
N THR A 347 -12.46 1.15 -7.11
CA THR A 347 -13.06 2.12 -6.18
C THR A 347 -12.03 3.03 -5.49
N ASP A 348 -10.77 2.58 -5.33
CA ASP A 348 -9.69 3.46 -4.83
C ASP A 348 -9.10 4.27 -5.98
N VAL A 349 -9.85 5.31 -6.34
CA VAL A 349 -9.49 6.26 -7.38
C VAL A 349 -8.23 7.06 -7.03
N VAL A 350 -7.92 7.25 -5.74
CA VAL A 350 -6.75 8.01 -5.28
C VAL A 350 -5.47 7.20 -5.49
N ALA A 351 -5.43 5.95 -5.02
CA ALA A 351 -4.31 5.05 -5.29
C ALA A 351 -4.18 4.73 -6.79
N THR A 352 -5.30 4.50 -7.50
CA THR A 352 -5.28 4.26 -8.95
C THR A 352 -4.64 5.43 -9.71
N ARG A 353 -5.01 6.68 -9.40
CA ARG A 353 -4.43 7.87 -10.06
C ARG A 353 -2.95 8.08 -9.70
N SER A 354 -2.50 7.68 -8.52
CA SER A 354 -1.08 7.69 -8.13
C SER A 354 -0.27 6.63 -8.89
N LEU A 355 -0.78 5.40 -8.96
CA LEU A 355 -0.14 4.29 -9.67
C LEU A 355 -0.06 4.54 -11.19
N LEU A 356 -1.06 5.20 -11.79
CA LEU A 356 -1.01 5.59 -13.21
C LEU A 356 0.19 6.48 -13.57
N GLN A 357 0.81 7.18 -12.62
CA GLN A 357 2.00 8.00 -12.89
C GLN A 357 3.25 7.16 -13.17
N THR A 358 3.28 5.91 -12.68
CA THR A 358 4.45 5.02 -12.62
C THR A 358 4.28 3.72 -13.42
N HIS A 359 3.22 3.58 -14.21
CA HIS A 359 2.95 2.39 -15.04
C HIS A 359 2.81 2.75 -16.52
N THR A 360 3.01 1.79 -17.43
CA THR A 360 2.95 2.00 -18.89
C THR A 360 1.71 1.41 -19.53
N ILE A 361 1.09 0.42 -18.89
CA ILE A 361 -0.15 -0.24 -19.32
C ILE A 361 -1.12 -0.27 -18.13
N ALA A 362 -2.38 0.06 -18.34
CA ALA A 362 -3.45 -0.06 -17.34
C ALA A 362 -4.58 -0.94 -17.88
N ILE A 363 -4.82 -2.08 -17.21
CA ILE A 363 -5.88 -3.03 -17.52
C ILE A 363 -7.03 -2.83 -16.54
N PHE A 364 -8.19 -2.42 -17.05
CA PHE A 364 -9.41 -2.15 -16.30
C PHE A 364 -10.31 -3.39 -16.31
N TYR A 365 -10.10 -4.31 -15.37
CA TYR A 365 -10.85 -5.56 -15.27
C TYR A 365 -12.24 -5.35 -14.64
N ARG A 366 -13.29 -5.62 -15.41
CA ARG A 366 -14.72 -5.53 -15.03
C ARG A 366 -15.09 -4.16 -14.43
N VAL A 367 -14.42 -3.08 -14.87
CA VAL A 367 -14.62 -1.71 -14.33
C VAL A 367 -15.79 -1.01 -15.06
N PRO A 368 -16.73 -0.38 -14.33
CA PRO A 368 -17.81 0.40 -14.91
C PRO A 368 -17.37 1.81 -15.33
N GLY A 369 -17.85 2.29 -16.48
CA GLY A 369 -17.61 3.63 -17.01
C GLY A 369 -18.44 4.73 -16.35
N TRP A 370 -18.36 4.85 -15.02
CA TRP A 370 -18.88 6.01 -14.30
C TRP A 370 -17.99 7.25 -14.54
N PRO A 371 -18.47 8.48 -14.28
CA PRO A 371 -17.72 9.71 -14.60
C PRO A 371 -16.31 9.77 -13.98
N GLU A 372 -16.13 9.22 -12.77
CA GLU A 372 -14.86 9.27 -12.07
C GLU A 372 -13.83 8.26 -12.61
N GLN A 373 -14.28 7.07 -13.00
CA GLN A 373 -13.48 6.04 -13.66
C GLN A 373 -13.13 6.48 -15.10
N LEU A 374 -14.06 7.14 -15.81
CA LEU A 374 -13.79 7.73 -17.13
C LEU A 374 -12.81 8.92 -17.06
N GLU A 375 -12.83 9.74 -16.00
CA GLU A 375 -11.80 10.76 -15.79
C GLU A 375 -10.44 10.15 -15.43
N THR A 376 -10.43 9.06 -14.65
CA THR A 376 -9.21 8.29 -14.35
C THR A 376 -8.62 7.68 -15.63
N LEU A 377 -9.46 7.23 -16.56
CA LEU A 377 -9.09 6.80 -17.90
C LEU A 377 -8.53 7.97 -18.75
N ARG A 378 -9.11 9.17 -18.68
CA ARG A 378 -8.54 10.37 -19.32
C ARG A 378 -7.16 10.72 -18.75
N ILE A 379 -6.96 10.60 -17.45
CA ILE A 379 -5.66 10.81 -16.79
C ILE A 379 -4.64 9.80 -17.31
N ALA A 380 -4.98 8.51 -17.40
CA ALA A 380 -4.12 7.48 -17.98
C ALA A 380 -3.68 7.83 -19.42
N LYS A 381 -4.62 8.23 -20.28
CA LYS A 381 -4.31 8.65 -21.66
C LYS A 381 -3.47 9.92 -21.71
N SER A 382 -3.66 10.87 -20.79
CA SER A 382 -2.82 12.09 -20.68
C SER A 382 -1.36 11.81 -20.27
N LEU A 383 -1.09 10.62 -19.75
CA LEU A 383 0.23 10.17 -19.30
C LEU A 383 0.93 9.29 -20.35
N GLY A 384 0.28 8.98 -21.48
CA GLY A 384 0.77 8.02 -22.47
C GLY A 384 0.74 6.57 -21.98
N VAL A 385 -0.17 6.24 -21.05
CA VAL A 385 -0.42 4.87 -20.58
C VAL A 385 -1.38 4.19 -21.56
N VAL A 386 -1.04 2.97 -22.01
CA VAL A 386 -1.94 2.15 -22.85
C VAL A 386 -3.11 1.70 -22.00
N THR A 387 -4.35 2.00 -22.42
CA THR A 387 -5.56 1.65 -21.66
C THR A 387 -6.29 0.48 -22.27
N VAL A 388 -6.52 -0.56 -21.48
CA VAL A 388 -7.13 -1.81 -21.94
C VAL A 388 -8.32 -2.14 -21.03
N TRP A 389 -9.48 -2.44 -21.59
CA TRP A 389 -10.60 -2.96 -20.79
C TRP A 389 -10.61 -4.49 -20.81
N GLU A 390 -10.94 -5.14 -19.71
CA GLU A 390 -10.98 -6.60 -19.65
C GLU A 390 -12.28 -7.12 -19.03
N VAL A 391 -12.84 -8.18 -19.62
CA VAL A 391 -13.90 -8.96 -18.99
C VAL A 391 -13.88 -10.43 -19.41
N ASP A 392 -14.51 -11.24 -18.58
CA ASP A 392 -14.65 -12.69 -18.63
C ASP A 392 -16.05 -13.17 -19.06
N ASP A 393 -17.09 -12.38 -18.75
CA ASP A 393 -18.50 -12.55 -19.14
C ASP A 393 -18.95 -11.53 -20.21
N LEU A 394 -20.01 -11.84 -20.98
CA LEU A 394 -20.64 -10.93 -21.96
C LEU A 394 -21.50 -9.84 -21.29
N ILE A 395 -20.91 -8.99 -20.44
CA ILE A 395 -21.66 -8.03 -19.60
C ILE A 395 -21.99 -6.69 -20.27
N PHE A 396 -21.54 -6.48 -21.51
CA PHE A 396 -21.61 -5.19 -22.21
C PHE A 396 -22.65 -5.15 -23.36
N ASP A 397 -23.30 -6.26 -23.69
CA ASP A 397 -24.39 -6.29 -24.67
C ASP A 397 -25.78 -6.47 -24.02
N LEU A 398 -26.68 -5.54 -24.32
CA LEU A 398 -28.01 -5.45 -23.69
C LEU A 398 -29.04 -6.38 -24.35
N GLN A 399 -28.81 -6.80 -25.59
CA GLN A 399 -29.71 -7.72 -26.30
C GLN A 399 -29.34 -9.18 -25.97
N ALA A 400 -28.04 -9.50 -25.87
CA ALA A 400 -27.55 -10.78 -25.39
C ALA A 400 -28.07 -11.08 -23.96
N TYR A 401 -28.06 -10.08 -23.07
CA TYR A 401 -28.68 -10.25 -21.75
C TYR A 401 -30.20 -10.45 -21.80
N LYS A 402 -30.95 -9.71 -22.64
CA LYS A 402 -32.41 -9.91 -22.76
C LYS A 402 -32.79 -11.29 -23.30
N THR A 403 -31.90 -11.93 -24.05
CA THR A 403 -32.08 -13.30 -24.57
C THR A 403 -31.49 -14.35 -23.65
N ASN A 404 -30.79 -13.97 -22.58
CA ASN A 404 -30.24 -14.87 -21.58
C ASN A 404 -31.36 -15.35 -20.62
N SER A 405 -31.78 -16.59 -20.84
CA SER A 405 -32.68 -17.40 -20.01
C SER A 405 -32.39 -17.31 -18.51
N ASN A 406 -31.13 -17.29 -18.10
CA ASN A 406 -30.70 -17.22 -16.70
C ASN A 406 -31.12 -15.92 -15.98
N LEU A 407 -31.52 -14.86 -16.71
CA LEU A 407 -32.14 -13.68 -16.09
C LEU A 407 -33.60 -13.94 -15.64
N ASN A 408 -34.28 -14.95 -16.18
CA ASN A 408 -35.70 -15.20 -15.88
C ASN A 408 -35.93 -15.69 -14.45
N ASP A 409 -34.97 -16.42 -13.90
CA ASP A 409 -35.00 -16.98 -12.54
C ASP A 409 -34.56 -15.95 -11.47
N LEU A 410 -34.07 -14.77 -11.88
CA LEU A 410 -33.72 -13.66 -10.99
C LEU A 410 -34.89 -12.73 -10.69
N ASP A 411 -34.95 -12.18 -9.47
CA ASP A 411 -35.96 -11.19 -9.09
C ASP A 411 -35.88 -9.91 -9.94
N LYS A 412 -36.97 -9.14 -9.96
CA LYS A 412 -37.08 -7.95 -10.80
C LYS A 412 -36.06 -6.86 -10.46
N ALA A 413 -35.74 -6.65 -9.19
CA ALA A 413 -34.81 -5.59 -8.78
C ALA A 413 -33.36 -5.93 -9.18
N THR A 414 -32.95 -7.18 -8.98
CA THR A 414 -31.65 -7.69 -9.46
C THR A 414 -31.56 -7.64 -10.99
N ARG A 415 -32.61 -8.09 -11.70
CA ARG A 415 -32.68 -8.07 -13.17
C ARG A 415 -32.61 -6.65 -13.73
N ASP A 416 -33.41 -5.74 -13.19
CA ASP A 416 -33.38 -4.31 -13.56
C ASP A 416 -32.01 -3.68 -13.24
N GLY A 417 -31.35 -4.10 -12.16
CA GLY A 417 -30.00 -3.66 -11.78
C GLY A 417 -28.93 -4.07 -12.80
N ILE A 418 -28.89 -5.36 -13.16
CA ILE A 418 -27.98 -5.89 -14.19
C ILE A 418 -28.17 -5.13 -15.51
N LEU A 419 -29.40 -5.04 -16.00
CA LEU A 419 -29.72 -4.38 -17.28
C LEU A 419 -29.37 -2.88 -17.30
N LYS A 420 -29.38 -2.19 -16.14
CA LYS A 420 -28.92 -0.80 -16.00
C LYS A 420 -27.39 -0.66 -15.97
N GLY A 421 -26.66 -1.72 -15.59
CA GLY A 421 -25.19 -1.74 -15.59
C GLY A 421 -24.58 -1.89 -17.00
N VAL A 422 -25.23 -2.65 -17.88
CA VAL A 422 -24.72 -2.98 -19.24
C VAL A 422 -24.22 -1.76 -20.04
N PRO A 423 -24.97 -0.64 -20.15
CA PRO A 423 -24.52 0.51 -20.94
C PRO A 423 -23.27 1.19 -20.37
N VAL A 424 -23.04 1.03 -19.06
CA VAL A 424 -21.94 1.64 -18.31
C VAL A 424 -20.65 0.83 -18.48
N TYR A 425 -20.72 -0.51 -18.48
CA TYR A 425 -19.60 -1.35 -18.87
C TYR A 425 -19.22 -1.13 -20.34
N ARG A 426 -20.22 -1.07 -21.24
CA ARG A 426 -20.00 -0.74 -22.65
C ARG A 426 -19.37 0.63 -22.86
N ALA A 427 -19.67 1.61 -22.00
CA ALA A 427 -19.04 2.94 -22.05
C ALA A 427 -17.55 2.92 -21.68
N MET A 428 -17.13 2.13 -20.68
CA MET A 428 -15.71 1.96 -20.34
C MET A 428 -14.97 1.22 -21.45
N MET A 429 -15.53 0.10 -21.91
CA MET A 429 -14.98 -0.73 -22.98
C MET A 429 -14.66 0.08 -24.24
N LEU A 430 -15.61 0.90 -24.70
CA LEU A 430 -15.46 1.73 -25.90
C LEU A 430 -14.63 3.01 -25.68
N ALA A 431 -14.26 3.32 -24.44
CA ALA A 431 -13.39 4.45 -24.10
C ALA A 431 -11.92 4.04 -23.95
N CYS A 432 -11.61 2.77 -23.65
CA CYS A 432 -10.25 2.22 -23.69
C CYS A 432 -9.69 2.16 -25.13
N ASP A 433 -8.39 1.91 -25.27
CA ASP A 433 -7.72 1.79 -26.58
C ASP A 433 -7.90 0.39 -27.17
N GLU A 434 -7.81 -0.64 -26.33
CA GLU A 434 -7.92 -2.05 -26.67
C GLU A 434 -8.77 -2.81 -25.63
N CYS A 435 -9.10 -4.08 -25.90
CA CYS A 435 -9.72 -4.96 -24.90
C CYS A 435 -9.07 -6.36 -24.83
N ILE A 436 -9.19 -7.00 -23.67
CA ILE A 436 -8.86 -8.40 -23.44
C ILE A 436 -10.15 -9.17 -23.14
N ALA A 437 -10.31 -10.33 -23.75
CA ALA A 437 -11.42 -11.26 -23.52
C ALA A 437 -10.92 -12.62 -22.98
N SER A 438 -11.79 -13.35 -22.30
CA SER A 438 -11.59 -14.74 -21.89
C SER A 438 -11.62 -15.74 -23.06
N THR A 439 -12.44 -15.49 -24.09
CA THR A 439 -12.73 -16.40 -25.21
C THR A 439 -12.73 -15.70 -26.58
N PRO A 440 -12.55 -16.44 -27.70
CA PRO A 440 -12.64 -15.89 -29.06
C PRO A 440 -14.01 -15.27 -29.38
N THR A 441 -15.10 -15.89 -28.91
CA THR A 441 -16.48 -15.40 -29.07
C THR A 441 -16.67 -14.05 -28.38
N LEU A 442 -16.22 -13.92 -27.13
CA LEU A 442 -16.30 -12.67 -26.39
C LEU A 442 -15.47 -11.55 -27.08
N ALA A 443 -14.30 -11.89 -27.62
CA ALA A 443 -13.52 -10.99 -28.47
C ALA A 443 -14.20 -10.64 -29.81
N ALA A 444 -15.09 -11.48 -30.33
CA ALA A 444 -15.92 -11.16 -31.49
C ALA A 444 -17.07 -10.21 -31.14
N GLU A 445 -17.76 -10.41 -30.02
CA GLU A 445 -18.81 -9.50 -29.55
C GLU A 445 -18.24 -8.12 -29.17
N MET A 446 -17.05 -8.04 -28.58
CA MET A 446 -16.34 -6.76 -28.36
C MET A 446 -16.13 -6.00 -29.68
N ARG A 447 -15.67 -6.67 -30.74
CA ARG A 447 -15.47 -6.07 -32.07
C ARG A 447 -16.79 -5.63 -32.70
N LYS A 448 -17.83 -6.48 -32.67
CA LYS A 448 -19.19 -6.11 -33.11
C LYS A 448 -19.75 -4.90 -32.35
N ALA A 449 -19.47 -4.80 -31.05
CA ALA A 449 -19.90 -3.69 -30.21
C ALA A 449 -19.15 -2.37 -30.49
N GLY A 450 -17.98 -2.41 -31.16
CA GLY A 450 -17.23 -1.24 -31.63
C GLY A 450 -15.74 -1.19 -31.27
N VAL A 451 -15.19 -2.20 -30.59
CA VAL A 451 -13.76 -2.24 -30.21
C VAL A 451 -12.90 -2.53 -31.44
N ARG A 452 -11.77 -1.81 -31.58
CA ARG A 452 -10.85 -1.96 -32.73
C ARG A 452 -9.87 -3.12 -32.60
N HIS A 453 -9.27 -3.26 -31.42
CA HIS A 453 -8.23 -4.25 -31.13
C HIS A 453 -8.65 -5.07 -29.91
N THR A 454 -8.67 -6.39 -30.08
CA THR A 454 -9.09 -7.34 -29.04
C THR A 454 -8.11 -8.50 -28.96
N HIS A 455 -7.68 -8.83 -27.74
CA HIS A 455 -6.80 -9.94 -27.43
C HIS A 455 -7.58 -11.05 -26.72
N VAL A 456 -7.24 -12.31 -26.96
CA VAL A 456 -7.82 -13.45 -26.23
C VAL A 456 -6.79 -13.93 -25.21
N MET A 457 -7.12 -13.86 -23.92
CA MET A 457 -6.33 -14.42 -22.83
C MET A 457 -7.22 -15.38 -22.04
N ARG A 458 -7.04 -16.67 -22.28
CA ARG A 458 -7.76 -17.75 -21.59
C ARG A 458 -7.38 -17.81 -20.10
N ASN A 459 -8.16 -18.55 -19.32
CA ASN A 459 -7.81 -18.87 -17.94
C ASN A 459 -6.78 -20.01 -17.95
N ALA A 460 -5.84 -19.98 -17.00
CA ALA A 460 -4.91 -21.06 -16.74
C ALA A 460 -5.33 -21.89 -15.51
N LEU A 461 -4.72 -23.05 -15.34
CA LEU A 461 -4.57 -23.74 -14.07
C LEU A 461 -3.34 -23.16 -13.37
N ASP A 462 -3.51 -22.34 -12.33
CA ASP A 462 -2.35 -21.80 -11.62
C ASP A 462 -1.57 -22.88 -10.85
N ALA A 463 -0.31 -22.57 -10.50
CA ALA A 463 0.59 -23.53 -9.88
C ALA A 463 0.11 -24.01 -8.48
N GLU A 464 -0.82 -23.29 -7.82
CA GLU A 464 -1.47 -23.77 -6.60
C GLU A 464 -2.59 -24.76 -6.93
N ILE A 465 -3.41 -24.51 -7.96
CA ILE A 465 -4.40 -25.49 -8.47
C ILE A 465 -3.72 -26.81 -8.84
N ILE A 466 -2.59 -26.75 -9.55
CA ILE A 466 -1.88 -27.96 -9.99
C ILE A 466 -1.33 -28.74 -8.79
N ARG A 467 -0.63 -28.08 -7.84
CA ARG A 467 -0.14 -28.73 -6.61
C ARG A 467 -1.26 -29.31 -5.75
N MET A 468 -2.38 -28.58 -5.63
CA MET A 468 -3.56 -29.03 -4.89
C MET A 468 -4.19 -30.26 -5.55
N ALA A 469 -4.38 -30.24 -6.86
CA ALA A 469 -4.90 -31.39 -7.61
C ALA A 469 -3.99 -32.62 -7.51
N ASP A 470 -2.67 -32.44 -7.54
CA ASP A 470 -1.71 -33.53 -7.37
C ASP A 470 -1.73 -34.12 -5.95
N ARG A 471 -1.79 -33.27 -4.92
CA ARG A 471 -1.97 -33.67 -3.52
C ARG A 471 -3.28 -34.45 -3.34
N ILE A 472 -4.37 -33.96 -3.90
CA ILE A 472 -5.70 -34.59 -3.81
C ILE A 472 -5.73 -35.93 -4.56
N ARG A 473 -5.07 -36.06 -5.73
CA ARG A 473 -4.97 -37.33 -6.47
C ARG A 473 -4.12 -38.40 -5.76
N GLN A 474 -3.29 -38.02 -4.79
CA GLN A 474 -2.54 -38.96 -3.94
C GLN A 474 -3.38 -39.52 -2.77
N LEU A 475 -4.52 -38.91 -2.45
CA LEU A 475 -5.42 -39.42 -1.41
C LEU A 475 -6.07 -40.74 -1.86
N PRO A 476 -6.33 -41.70 -0.93
CA PRO A 476 -7.02 -42.94 -1.28
C PRO A 476 -8.40 -42.68 -1.90
N ARG A 477 -8.58 -43.08 -3.16
CA ARG A 477 -9.89 -42.99 -3.83
C ARG A 477 -10.93 -43.80 -3.06
N ARG A 478 -12.10 -43.20 -2.84
CA ARG A 478 -13.22 -43.79 -2.10
C ARG A 478 -13.75 -45.03 -2.81
N THR A 479 -13.89 -46.13 -2.08
CA THR A 479 -14.37 -47.43 -2.59
C THR A 479 -15.72 -47.81 -1.97
N ASP A 480 -16.76 -46.99 -2.20
CA ASP A 480 -18.13 -47.27 -1.72
C ASP A 480 -19.05 -47.89 -2.80
N GLY A 481 -18.49 -48.27 -3.96
CA GLY A 481 -19.23 -48.92 -5.06
C GLY A 481 -20.17 -47.99 -5.83
N VAL A 482 -20.17 -46.70 -5.51
CA VAL A 482 -21.02 -45.66 -6.09
C VAL A 482 -20.26 -44.89 -7.16
N ILE A 483 -20.90 -44.62 -8.30
CA ILE A 483 -20.35 -43.75 -9.35
C ILE A 483 -20.99 -42.37 -9.25
N ARG A 484 -20.17 -41.31 -9.20
CA ARG A 484 -20.64 -39.92 -8.99
C ARG A 484 -20.52 -39.05 -10.24
N ILE A 485 -21.66 -38.60 -10.76
CA ILE A 485 -21.76 -37.52 -11.75
C ILE A 485 -21.78 -36.20 -10.98
N VAL A 486 -20.89 -35.24 -11.27
CA VAL A 486 -20.82 -33.95 -10.57
C VAL A 486 -21.24 -32.77 -11.43
N TYR A 487 -22.01 -31.87 -10.82
CA TYR A 487 -22.29 -30.54 -11.38
C TYR A 487 -22.04 -29.47 -10.30
N GLY A 488 -20.98 -28.68 -10.48
CA GLY A 488 -20.77 -27.46 -9.72
C GLY A 488 -21.60 -26.33 -10.31
N SER A 489 -22.77 -26.04 -9.75
CA SER A 489 -23.68 -25.04 -10.33
C SER A 489 -23.13 -23.61 -10.18
N GLY A 490 -22.41 -23.33 -9.09
CA GLY A 490 -21.85 -22.01 -8.81
C GLY A 490 -22.93 -21.05 -8.31
N SER A 491 -23.38 -20.14 -9.17
CA SER A 491 -24.35 -19.11 -8.80
C SER A 491 -25.81 -19.61 -8.78
N ARG A 492 -26.75 -18.75 -8.37
CA ARG A 492 -28.20 -19.04 -8.41
C ARG A 492 -28.82 -19.01 -9.82
N SER A 493 -28.09 -18.56 -10.84
CA SER A 493 -28.61 -18.39 -12.20
C SER A 493 -27.96 -19.36 -13.18
N HIS A 494 -28.11 -20.66 -12.91
CA HIS A 494 -27.66 -21.76 -13.77
C HIS A 494 -28.70 -22.92 -13.85
N ASP A 495 -29.92 -22.69 -13.37
CA ASP A 495 -31.01 -23.66 -13.48
C ASP A 495 -31.39 -23.91 -14.96
N SER A 496 -31.18 -22.94 -15.86
CA SER A 496 -31.39 -23.14 -17.30
C SER A 496 -30.25 -23.94 -17.94
N ASP A 497 -28.99 -23.58 -17.67
CA ASP A 497 -27.80 -24.30 -18.12
C ASP A 497 -27.90 -25.81 -17.78
N PHE A 498 -28.37 -26.18 -16.58
CA PHE A 498 -28.54 -27.59 -16.19
C PHE A 498 -29.64 -28.34 -16.96
N LYS A 499 -30.73 -27.68 -17.39
CA LYS A 499 -31.88 -28.35 -18.04
C LYS A 499 -31.49 -29.10 -19.32
N VAL A 500 -30.46 -28.66 -20.02
CA VAL A 500 -29.91 -29.31 -21.23
C VAL A 500 -29.50 -30.77 -20.98
N ALA A 501 -28.87 -31.06 -19.83
CA ALA A 501 -28.48 -32.42 -19.44
C ALA A 501 -29.49 -33.10 -18.50
N ALA A 502 -30.45 -32.34 -17.94
CA ALA A 502 -31.27 -32.80 -16.83
C ALA A 502 -32.10 -34.06 -17.17
N GLU A 503 -32.62 -34.20 -18.39
CA GLU A 503 -33.34 -35.40 -18.77
C GLU A 503 -32.40 -36.60 -18.96
N GLY A 504 -31.30 -36.46 -19.71
CA GLY A 504 -30.33 -37.55 -19.92
C GLY A 504 -29.77 -38.08 -18.60
N VAL A 505 -29.38 -37.18 -17.68
CA VAL A 505 -28.93 -37.53 -16.33
C VAL A 505 -30.03 -38.23 -15.52
N LEU A 506 -31.30 -37.82 -15.65
CA LEU A 506 -32.42 -38.49 -14.98
C LEU A 506 -32.63 -39.92 -15.51
N ARG A 507 -32.48 -40.14 -16.80
CA ARG A 507 -32.54 -41.47 -17.41
C ARG A 507 -31.39 -42.36 -16.93
N VAL A 508 -30.14 -41.85 -16.89
CA VAL A 508 -28.99 -42.56 -16.32
C VAL A 508 -29.24 -42.98 -14.87
N LEU A 509 -29.73 -42.07 -14.02
CA LEU A 509 -30.00 -42.38 -12.60
C LEU A 509 -31.03 -43.50 -12.46
N LYS A 510 -32.12 -43.46 -13.24
CA LYS A 510 -33.15 -44.52 -13.30
C LYS A 510 -32.59 -45.85 -13.83
N ALA A 511 -31.69 -45.81 -14.81
CA ALA A 511 -31.07 -46.98 -15.42
C ALA A 511 -29.96 -47.62 -14.56
N ARG A 512 -29.41 -46.91 -13.56
CA ARG A 512 -28.26 -47.35 -12.75
C ARG A 512 -28.42 -46.90 -11.29
N TYR A 513 -29.04 -47.73 -10.45
CA TYR A 513 -29.33 -47.45 -9.03
C TYR A 513 -28.07 -47.15 -8.16
N TYR A 514 -26.88 -47.50 -8.64
CA TYR A 514 -25.59 -47.24 -7.98
C TYR A 514 -24.91 -45.93 -8.43
N VAL A 515 -25.50 -45.20 -9.38
CA VAL A 515 -25.04 -43.86 -9.80
C VAL A 515 -25.67 -42.79 -8.93
N ARG A 516 -24.93 -41.71 -8.65
CA ARG A 516 -25.38 -40.51 -7.92
C ARG A 516 -25.13 -39.25 -8.73
N LEU A 517 -26.03 -38.26 -8.58
CA LEU A 517 -25.79 -36.89 -9.01
C LEU A 517 -25.34 -36.07 -7.79
N MET A 518 -24.08 -35.62 -7.79
CA MET A 518 -23.49 -34.76 -6.78
C MET A 518 -23.57 -33.30 -7.25
N VAL A 519 -24.45 -32.51 -6.64
CA VAL A 519 -24.59 -31.08 -6.90
C VAL A 519 -23.78 -30.30 -5.88
N ILE A 520 -22.87 -29.44 -6.34
CA ILE A 520 -22.12 -28.53 -5.47
C ILE A 520 -22.64 -27.10 -5.68
N GLY A 521 -23.26 -26.53 -4.64
CA GLY A 521 -23.83 -25.18 -4.66
C GLY A 521 -25.34 -25.13 -4.89
N THR A 522 -25.84 -23.97 -5.33
CA THR A 522 -27.29 -23.72 -5.50
C THR A 522 -27.79 -24.17 -6.87
N LEU A 523 -28.72 -25.12 -6.90
CA LEU A 523 -29.43 -25.56 -8.11
C LEU A 523 -30.85 -25.99 -7.73
N ASN A 524 -31.86 -25.47 -8.44
CA ASN A 524 -33.21 -26.01 -8.42
C ASN A 524 -33.28 -27.17 -9.42
N ILE A 525 -33.39 -28.39 -8.90
CA ILE A 525 -33.46 -29.60 -9.72
C ILE A 525 -34.92 -29.78 -10.15
N PRO A 526 -35.22 -30.14 -11.42
CA PRO A 526 -36.59 -30.34 -11.89
C PRO A 526 -37.38 -31.40 -11.08
N PRO A 527 -38.70 -31.23 -10.84
CA PRO A 527 -39.50 -32.12 -9.99
C PRO A 527 -39.50 -33.60 -10.41
N GLU A 528 -39.21 -33.90 -11.67
CA GLU A 528 -39.10 -35.25 -12.23
C GLU A 528 -38.02 -36.09 -11.49
N TYR A 529 -37.06 -35.43 -10.84
CA TYR A 529 -36.04 -36.04 -10.00
C TYR A 529 -36.53 -36.53 -8.63
N ASP A 530 -37.74 -36.19 -8.17
CA ASP A 530 -38.26 -36.77 -6.92
C ASP A 530 -38.32 -38.31 -6.99
N SER A 531 -38.50 -38.87 -8.19
CA SER A 531 -38.42 -40.31 -8.46
C SER A 531 -37.03 -40.95 -8.21
N VAL A 532 -35.97 -40.14 -8.18
CA VAL A 532 -34.57 -40.57 -7.92
C VAL A 532 -33.93 -39.77 -6.79
N LYS A 533 -34.73 -39.19 -5.89
CA LYS A 533 -34.27 -38.26 -4.83
C LYS A 533 -33.17 -38.84 -3.94
N GLY A 534 -33.25 -40.13 -3.62
CA GLY A 534 -32.22 -40.87 -2.87
C GLY A 534 -30.90 -41.09 -3.63
N GLN A 535 -30.83 -40.67 -4.90
CA GLN A 535 -29.62 -40.68 -5.71
C GLN A 535 -28.98 -39.28 -5.87
N VAL A 536 -29.55 -38.23 -5.26
CA VAL A 536 -29.03 -36.86 -5.35
C VAL A 536 -28.25 -36.51 -4.09
N GLU A 537 -26.93 -36.39 -4.20
CA GLU A 537 -26.06 -35.84 -3.16
C GLU A 537 -26.00 -34.30 -3.36
N ARG A 538 -26.25 -33.52 -2.30
CA ARG A 538 -26.14 -32.04 -2.34
C ARG A 538 -25.07 -31.56 -1.37
N LEU A 539 -24.09 -30.81 -1.87
CA LEU A 539 -23.04 -30.16 -1.09
C LEU A 539 -23.24 -28.64 -1.10
N PRO A 540 -22.97 -27.94 0.01
CA PRO A 540 -23.14 -26.49 0.08
C PRO A 540 -22.11 -25.75 -0.79
N LEU A 541 -22.34 -24.44 -0.97
CA LEU A 541 -21.26 -23.54 -1.39
C LEU A 541 -20.16 -23.58 -0.33
N THR A 542 -18.93 -23.75 -0.79
CA THR A 542 -17.72 -23.95 0.02
C THR A 542 -16.59 -23.07 -0.52
N ASP A 543 -15.47 -22.99 0.21
CA ASP A 543 -14.25 -22.39 -0.30
C ASP A 543 -13.67 -23.21 -1.48
N TYR A 544 -12.64 -22.67 -2.13
CA TYR A 544 -12.09 -23.25 -3.35
C TYR A 544 -11.29 -24.55 -3.14
N GLU A 545 -10.69 -24.75 -1.97
CA GLU A 545 -9.94 -25.97 -1.66
C GLU A 545 -10.90 -27.11 -1.32
N THR A 546 -11.88 -26.85 -0.45
CA THR A 546 -12.98 -27.78 -0.16
C THR A 546 -13.83 -28.09 -1.40
N TYR A 547 -14.00 -27.13 -2.33
CA TYR A 547 -14.62 -27.37 -3.63
C TYR A 547 -13.84 -28.39 -4.47
N MET A 548 -12.51 -28.23 -4.59
CA MET A 548 -11.66 -29.16 -5.34
C MET A 548 -11.58 -30.55 -4.69
N GLU A 549 -11.53 -30.62 -3.35
CA GLU A 549 -11.64 -31.90 -2.61
C GLU A 549 -13.02 -32.56 -2.76
N SER A 550 -14.08 -31.79 -2.94
CA SER A 550 -15.42 -32.29 -3.22
C SER A 550 -15.54 -32.77 -4.67
N LEU A 551 -15.00 -32.00 -5.62
CA LEU A 551 -14.93 -32.34 -7.04
C LEU A 551 -14.18 -33.67 -7.26
N ALA A 552 -13.08 -33.89 -6.52
CA ALA A 552 -12.29 -35.12 -6.54
C ALA A 552 -13.01 -36.39 -6.02
N ARG A 553 -14.21 -36.25 -5.44
CA ARG A 553 -15.08 -37.39 -5.06
C ARG A 553 -15.93 -37.87 -6.23
N ALA A 554 -15.88 -37.19 -7.38
CA ALA A 554 -16.62 -37.55 -8.58
C ALA A 554 -15.87 -38.52 -9.50
N ASP A 555 -16.64 -39.25 -10.30
CA ASP A 555 -16.19 -40.10 -11.41
C ASP A 555 -16.30 -39.40 -12.76
N ILE A 556 -17.33 -38.57 -12.94
CA ILE A 556 -17.71 -37.94 -14.22
C ILE A 556 -18.14 -36.50 -13.93
N ASN A 557 -17.57 -35.52 -14.61
CA ASN A 557 -18.03 -34.14 -14.57
C ASN A 557 -19.03 -33.86 -15.70
N ILE A 558 -20.01 -32.99 -15.45
CA ILE A 558 -20.87 -32.45 -16.51
C ILE A 558 -20.80 -30.93 -16.57
N ALA A 559 -20.67 -30.40 -17.79
CA ALA A 559 -20.68 -28.97 -18.06
C ALA A 559 -21.73 -28.60 -19.14
N PRO A 560 -23.03 -28.80 -18.85
CA PRO A 560 -24.09 -28.35 -19.73
C PRO A 560 -24.21 -26.83 -19.73
N LEU A 561 -24.57 -26.29 -20.89
CA LEU A 561 -24.86 -24.90 -21.20
C LEU A 561 -25.92 -24.87 -22.31
N GLU A 562 -26.89 -23.95 -22.22
CA GLU A 562 -27.86 -23.71 -23.31
C GLU A 562 -27.18 -23.02 -24.52
N ALA A 563 -27.58 -23.37 -25.74
CA ALA A 563 -27.03 -22.78 -26.97
C ALA A 563 -27.40 -21.28 -27.08
N SER A 564 -26.44 -20.40 -26.82
CA SER A 564 -26.61 -18.95 -26.90
C SER A 564 -25.27 -18.22 -26.94
N VAL A 565 -25.20 -17.06 -27.60
CA VAL A 565 -23.99 -16.22 -27.69
C VAL A 565 -23.40 -15.86 -26.31
N PHE A 566 -24.24 -15.77 -25.27
CA PHE A 566 -23.79 -15.58 -23.89
C PHE A 566 -23.03 -16.79 -23.34
N ASN A 567 -23.45 -18.00 -23.71
CA ASN A 567 -22.82 -19.25 -23.30
C ASN A 567 -21.63 -19.64 -24.18
N ASP A 568 -21.65 -19.30 -25.48
CA ASP A 568 -20.48 -19.42 -26.37
C ASP A 568 -19.35 -18.44 -26.00
N ALA A 569 -19.66 -17.41 -25.22
CA ALA A 569 -18.68 -16.52 -24.60
C ALA A 569 -18.11 -17.06 -23.28
N LYS A 570 -18.75 -18.03 -22.61
CA LYS A 570 -18.27 -18.59 -21.32
C LYS A 570 -16.98 -19.41 -21.52
N SER A 571 -16.08 -19.30 -20.56
CA SER A 571 -14.81 -20.06 -20.55
C SER A 571 -14.95 -21.51 -20.03
N ASN A 572 -14.00 -22.36 -20.40
CA ASN A 572 -13.95 -23.80 -20.12
C ASN A 572 -13.57 -24.21 -18.67
N ILE A 573 -13.68 -23.33 -17.66
CA ILE A 573 -13.17 -23.58 -16.28
C ILE A 573 -13.64 -24.93 -15.71
N LYS A 574 -14.93 -25.28 -15.85
CA LYS A 574 -15.49 -26.55 -15.36
C LYS A 574 -14.80 -27.79 -15.95
N TYR A 575 -14.33 -27.71 -17.19
CA TYR A 575 -13.52 -28.75 -17.81
C TYR A 575 -12.11 -28.76 -17.22
N LEU A 576 -11.46 -27.60 -17.09
CA LEU A 576 -10.08 -27.52 -16.56
C LEU A 576 -9.95 -28.05 -15.12
N GLU A 577 -10.88 -27.68 -14.23
CA GLU A 577 -10.89 -28.08 -12.81
C GLU A 577 -11.12 -29.59 -12.62
N SER A 578 -11.93 -30.22 -13.48
CA SER A 578 -12.13 -31.68 -13.46
C SER A 578 -11.01 -32.43 -14.20
N ALA A 579 -10.54 -31.90 -15.33
CA ALA A 579 -9.42 -32.44 -16.08
C ALA A 579 -8.13 -32.51 -15.24
N VAL A 580 -7.76 -31.47 -14.49
CA VAL A 580 -6.54 -31.49 -13.66
C VAL A 580 -6.58 -32.58 -12.57
N LEU A 581 -7.77 -32.95 -12.09
CA LEU A 581 -8.00 -34.07 -11.16
C LEU A 581 -8.00 -35.45 -11.84
N GLY A 582 -8.01 -35.51 -13.17
CA GLY A 582 -8.13 -36.75 -13.95
C GLY A 582 -9.57 -37.28 -14.01
N ILE A 583 -10.55 -36.38 -14.07
CA ILE A 583 -11.99 -36.69 -14.17
C ILE A 583 -12.46 -36.32 -15.58
N PRO A 584 -13.01 -37.24 -16.38
CA PRO A 584 -13.56 -36.92 -17.70
C PRO A 584 -14.83 -36.07 -17.59
N SER A 585 -15.01 -35.18 -18.57
CA SER A 585 -16.19 -34.34 -18.69
C SER A 585 -17.10 -34.74 -19.85
N VAL A 586 -18.41 -34.57 -19.68
CA VAL A 586 -19.37 -34.43 -20.78
C VAL A 586 -19.84 -32.96 -20.82
N CYS A 587 -19.72 -32.31 -21.98
CA CYS A 587 -19.94 -30.87 -22.13
C CYS A 587 -20.99 -30.57 -23.21
N SER A 588 -21.69 -29.43 -23.10
CA SER A 588 -22.40 -28.89 -24.27
C SER A 588 -21.40 -28.47 -25.36
N PRO A 589 -21.73 -28.59 -26.66
CA PRO A 589 -20.87 -28.14 -27.76
C PRO A 589 -20.94 -26.62 -27.97
N THR A 590 -20.56 -25.82 -26.95
CA THR A 590 -20.32 -24.38 -27.12
C THR A 590 -18.93 -24.13 -27.70
N GLU A 591 -18.72 -22.98 -28.35
CA GLU A 591 -17.47 -22.63 -29.06
C GLU A 591 -16.17 -22.96 -28.30
N GLU A 592 -16.06 -22.57 -27.02
CA GLU A 592 -14.84 -22.81 -26.24
C GLU A 592 -14.69 -24.30 -25.78
N TYR A 593 -15.78 -25.07 -25.66
CA TYR A 593 -15.69 -26.52 -25.47
C TYR A 593 -15.39 -27.26 -26.78
N LEU A 594 -15.91 -26.80 -27.92
CA LEU A 594 -15.53 -27.31 -29.24
C LEU A 594 -14.02 -27.10 -29.54
N TYR A 595 -13.44 -26.02 -29.03
CA TYR A 595 -11.98 -25.79 -29.07
C TYR A 595 -11.21 -26.69 -28.10
N THR A 596 -11.76 -27.00 -26.91
CA THR A 596 -11.04 -27.67 -25.82
C THR A 596 -11.17 -29.21 -25.84
N VAL A 597 -12.29 -29.73 -26.34
CA VAL A 597 -12.69 -31.13 -26.17
C VAL A 597 -12.61 -31.90 -27.50
N GLU A 598 -11.59 -32.74 -27.61
CA GLU A 598 -11.54 -33.80 -28.62
C GLU A 598 -12.43 -34.98 -28.18
N HIS A 599 -13.58 -35.10 -28.84
CA HIS A 599 -14.61 -36.11 -28.55
C HIS A 599 -14.04 -37.55 -28.49
N GLU A 600 -14.43 -38.29 -27.45
CA GLU A 600 -13.92 -39.61 -27.03
C GLU A 600 -12.43 -39.72 -26.66
N LYS A 601 -11.63 -38.65 -26.84
CA LYS A 601 -10.21 -38.64 -26.48
C LYS A 601 -9.99 -38.04 -25.09
N ASN A 602 -10.33 -36.76 -24.92
CA ASN A 602 -10.10 -35.99 -23.69
C ASN A 602 -11.42 -35.54 -23.01
N GLY A 603 -12.57 -35.82 -23.63
CA GLY A 603 -13.89 -35.60 -23.07
C GLY A 603 -14.97 -36.03 -24.05
N PHE A 604 -16.23 -35.74 -23.72
CA PHE A 604 -17.38 -35.99 -24.58
C PHE A 604 -18.19 -34.70 -24.78
N LEU A 605 -18.91 -34.64 -25.90
CA LEU A 605 -19.81 -33.56 -26.26
C LEU A 605 -21.23 -34.15 -26.41
N ALA A 606 -22.23 -33.44 -25.91
CA ALA A 606 -23.62 -33.87 -25.98
C ALA A 606 -24.58 -32.67 -26.14
N THR A 607 -25.57 -32.85 -27.01
CA THR A 607 -26.52 -31.82 -27.47
C THR A 607 -27.95 -32.19 -27.11
N THR A 608 -28.30 -33.47 -27.27
CA THR A 608 -29.64 -34.02 -27.04
C THR A 608 -29.71 -34.81 -25.71
N PRO A 609 -30.88 -34.97 -25.08
CA PRO A 609 -31.05 -35.84 -23.92
C PRO A 609 -30.52 -37.27 -24.13
N GLU A 610 -30.68 -37.79 -25.35
CA GLU A 610 -30.17 -39.09 -25.81
C GLU A 610 -28.64 -39.13 -25.81
N GLU A 611 -27.97 -38.11 -26.35
CA GLU A 611 -26.50 -38.01 -26.32
C GLU A 611 -25.99 -37.86 -24.88
N TRP A 612 -26.66 -37.06 -24.04
CA TRP A 612 -26.29 -36.92 -22.62
C TRP A 612 -26.47 -38.24 -21.86
N GLU A 613 -27.52 -39.01 -22.13
CA GLU A 613 -27.71 -40.36 -21.59
C GLU A 613 -26.61 -41.31 -22.08
N GLU A 614 -26.36 -41.39 -23.39
CA GLU A 614 -25.41 -42.32 -23.99
C GLU A 614 -23.97 -42.07 -23.52
N GLN A 615 -23.46 -40.84 -23.62
CA GLN A 615 -22.06 -40.55 -23.30
C GLN A 615 -21.78 -40.66 -21.80
N ILE A 616 -22.78 -40.37 -20.94
CA ILE A 616 -22.66 -40.64 -19.50
C ILE A 616 -22.71 -42.15 -19.24
N LEU A 617 -23.62 -42.93 -19.86
CA LEU A 617 -23.67 -44.39 -19.66
C LEU A 617 -22.37 -45.07 -20.10
N ARG A 618 -21.77 -44.67 -21.23
CA ARG A 618 -20.45 -45.16 -21.67
C ARG A 618 -19.38 -44.93 -20.60
N LEU A 619 -19.35 -43.75 -20.00
CA LEU A 619 -18.43 -43.43 -18.90
C LEU A 619 -18.76 -44.18 -17.59
N VAL A 620 -20.05 -44.42 -17.28
CA VAL A 620 -20.48 -45.18 -16.10
C VAL A 620 -20.04 -46.64 -16.20
N ASP A 621 -20.43 -47.31 -17.28
CA ASP A 621 -20.28 -48.76 -17.45
C ASP A 621 -18.85 -49.18 -17.81
N ASP A 622 -18.08 -48.37 -18.56
CA ASP A 622 -16.66 -48.64 -18.86
C ASP A 622 -15.70 -47.80 -17.99
N ARG A 623 -15.19 -48.45 -16.94
CA ARG A 623 -14.17 -47.89 -16.04
C ARG A 623 -12.82 -47.64 -16.73
N ALA A 624 -12.45 -48.43 -17.74
CA ALA A 624 -11.20 -48.27 -18.48
C ALA A 624 -11.28 -47.06 -19.42
N LEU A 625 -12.39 -46.89 -20.14
CA LEU A 625 -12.71 -45.66 -20.88
C LEU A 625 -12.70 -44.43 -19.96
N ARG A 626 -13.42 -44.49 -18.83
CA ARG A 626 -13.48 -43.39 -17.85
C ARG A 626 -12.10 -42.97 -17.35
N SER A 627 -11.24 -43.95 -17.05
CA SER A 627 -9.86 -43.69 -16.59
C SER A 627 -8.97 -43.13 -17.72
N ARG A 628 -9.10 -43.68 -18.94
CA ARG A 628 -8.34 -43.25 -20.13
C ARG A 628 -8.66 -41.81 -20.53
N VAL A 629 -9.95 -41.46 -20.62
CA VAL A 629 -10.41 -40.13 -21.03
C VAL A 629 -10.10 -39.10 -19.94
N GLY A 630 -10.25 -39.45 -18.66
CA GLY A 630 -9.88 -38.57 -17.55
C GLY A 630 -8.38 -38.22 -17.52
N GLU A 631 -7.50 -39.19 -17.74
CA GLU A 631 -6.05 -38.93 -17.78
C GLU A 631 -5.63 -38.19 -19.06
N ALA A 632 -6.27 -38.46 -20.21
CA ALA A 632 -6.06 -37.67 -21.43
C ALA A 632 -6.53 -36.21 -21.27
N ALA A 633 -7.65 -35.97 -20.55
CA ALA A 633 -8.10 -34.65 -20.16
C ALA A 633 -7.04 -33.91 -19.34
N ARG A 634 -6.48 -34.59 -18.33
CA ARG A 634 -5.40 -34.08 -17.47
C ARG A 634 -4.16 -33.71 -18.27
N GLN A 635 -3.71 -34.60 -19.15
CA GLN A 635 -2.53 -34.37 -19.98
C GLN A 635 -2.73 -33.19 -20.94
N HIS A 636 -3.89 -33.07 -21.58
CA HIS A 636 -4.24 -31.93 -22.41
C HIS A 636 -4.27 -30.61 -21.62
N ALA A 637 -4.89 -30.60 -20.43
CA ALA A 637 -4.96 -29.41 -19.58
C ALA A 637 -3.56 -28.97 -19.07
N LEU A 638 -2.70 -29.92 -18.71
CA LEU A 638 -1.31 -29.66 -18.30
C LEU A 638 -0.35 -29.34 -19.46
N ALA A 639 -0.76 -29.57 -20.71
CA ALA A 639 0.02 -29.19 -21.89
C ALA A 639 -0.30 -27.78 -22.41
N HIS A 640 -1.57 -27.36 -22.33
CA HIS A 640 -2.05 -26.13 -23.00
C HIS A 640 -2.62 -25.05 -22.07
N PHE A 641 -2.95 -25.38 -20.82
CA PHE A 641 -3.60 -24.45 -19.88
C PHE A 641 -2.77 -24.21 -18.61
N THR A 642 -1.46 -24.50 -18.62
CA THR A 642 -0.54 -24.11 -17.54
C THR A 642 -0.23 -22.60 -17.59
N PRO A 643 0.30 -22.01 -16.51
CA PRO A 643 0.65 -20.60 -16.52
C PRO A 643 1.74 -20.28 -17.56
N GLU A 644 2.67 -21.20 -17.78
CA GLU A 644 3.77 -21.05 -18.74
C GLU A 644 3.22 -21.06 -20.17
N ALA A 645 2.28 -21.95 -20.49
CA ALA A 645 1.62 -22.01 -21.81
C ALA A 645 0.82 -20.72 -22.09
N ILE A 646 -0.07 -20.33 -21.18
CA ILE A 646 -0.92 -19.14 -21.36
C ILE A 646 -0.08 -17.84 -21.38
N ALA A 647 1.00 -17.78 -20.59
CA ALA A 647 1.94 -16.66 -20.62
C ALA A 647 2.66 -16.57 -21.98
N ALA A 648 3.17 -17.68 -22.52
CA ALA A 648 3.87 -17.70 -23.80
C ALA A 648 2.94 -17.43 -25.00
N GLU A 649 1.76 -18.06 -25.04
CA GLU A 649 0.83 -17.97 -26.17
C GLU A 649 0.06 -16.64 -26.24
N SER A 650 -0.28 -16.03 -25.09
CA SER A 650 -1.23 -14.89 -25.07
C SER A 650 -0.73 -13.64 -24.34
N VAL A 651 0.02 -13.78 -23.24
CA VAL A 651 0.44 -12.61 -22.44
C VAL A 651 1.71 -11.98 -23.02
N ALA A 652 2.71 -12.78 -23.38
CA ALA A 652 3.97 -12.30 -23.93
C ALA A 652 3.81 -11.57 -25.28
N PRO A 653 2.97 -12.01 -26.24
CA PRO A 653 2.73 -11.24 -27.46
C PRO A 653 2.06 -9.88 -27.19
N PHE A 654 1.08 -9.82 -26.29
CA PHE A 654 0.40 -8.59 -25.89
C PHE A 654 1.34 -7.59 -25.21
N LEU A 655 2.18 -8.05 -24.27
CA LEU A 655 3.16 -7.18 -23.62
C LEU A 655 4.25 -6.75 -24.62
N SER A 656 4.61 -7.61 -25.58
CA SER A 656 5.59 -7.28 -26.62
C SER A 656 5.06 -6.22 -27.60
N SER A 657 3.78 -6.22 -27.97
CA SER A 657 3.18 -5.18 -28.81
C SER A 657 3.13 -3.80 -28.12
N HIS A 658 3.23 -3.76 -26.79
CA HIS A 658 3.21 -2.56 -25.95
C HIS A 658 4.55 -2.30 -25.24
N GLN A 659 5.66 -2.81 -25.81
CA GLN A 659 7.00 -2.67 -25.22
C GLN A 659 7.42 -1.20 -25.09
N ALA A 660 7.84 -0.80 -23.89
CA ALA A 660 8.32 0.56 -23.64
C ALA A 660 9.71 0.78 -24.26
N LEU A 661 9.88 1.90 -24.96
CA LEU A 661 11.17 2.31 -25.53
C LEU A 661 12.04 2.91 -24.43
N MET A 662 13.08 2.19 -24.03
CA MET A 662 13.99 2.63 -22.98
C MET A 662 15.03 3.64 -23.53
N PRO A 663 15.17 4.83 -22.91
CA PRO A 663 16.26 5.74 -23.24
C PRO A 663 17.63 5.11 -22.99
N SER A 664 18.53 5.18 -23.97
CA SER A 664 19.92 4.72 -23.84
C SER A 664 20.80 5.79 -23.18
N GLY A 665 21.51 5.42 -22.13
CA GLY A 665 22.45 6.30 -21.42
C GLY A 665 22.32 6.17 -19.90
N LEU A 666 23.04 7.01 -19.18
CA LEU A 666 23.03 7.04 -17.72
C LEU A 666 21.71 7.65 -17.22
N ARG A 667 21.01 6.98 -16.30
CA ARG A 667 19.75 7.48 -15.72
C ARG A 667 19.97 7.98 -14.30
N VAL A 668 19.60 9.23 -14.04
CA VAL A 668 19.70 9.85 -12.71
C VAL A 668 18.30 10.27 -12.25
N LEU A 669 17.99 10.04 -10.98
CA LEU A 669 16.82 10.63 -10.31
C LEU A 669 17.32 11.64 -9.28
N GLY A 670 17.16 12.92 -9.57
CA GLY A 670 17.27 13.97 -8.58
C GLY A 670 16.13 13.87 -7.56
N VAL A 671 16.40 14.28 -6.32
CA VAL A 671 15.40 14.51 -5.28
C VAL A 671 15.68 15.87 -4.66
N ASN A 672 14.67 16.73 -4.53
CA ASN A 672 14.77 18.01 -3.83
C ASN A 672 13.39 18.38 -3.26
N ILE A 673 13.29 19.00 -2.08
CA ILE A 673 11.98 19.38 -1.50
C ILE A 673 11.16 20.29 -2.46
N PHE A 674 11.81 21.17 -3.21
CA PHE A 674 11.17 22.13 -4.12
C PHE A 674 11.75 22.06 -5.55
N PHE A 675 10.93 22.32 -6.56
CA PHE A 675 11.33 22.34 -7.97
C PHE A 675 10.28 23.08 -8.82
N GLU A 676 10.65 23.54 -10.02
CA GLU A 676 9.77 24.16 -11.02
C GLU A 676 8.38 23.46 -11.08
N PRO A 677 7.25 24.17 -10.91
CA PRO A 677 7.12 25.64 -10.90
C PRO A 677 7.38 26.32 -9.54
N ARG A 678 7.70 25.58 -8.48
CA ARG A 678 7.92 26.10 -7.12
C ARG A 678 9.41 26.31 -6.82
N SER A 679 10.08 27.14 -7.61
CA SER A 679 11.52 27.43 -7.48
C SER A 679 11.82 28.40 -6.33
N PHE A 680 12.53 27.96 -5.28
CA PHE A 680 12.91 28.84 -4.15
C PHE A 680 14.29 28.51 -3.56
N GLY A 681 15.14 29.55 -3.41
CA GLY A 681 16.44 29.46 -2.75
C GLY A 681 17.56 28.85 -3.62
N GLY A 682 18.81 29.08 -3.19
CA GLY A 682 20.00 28.71 -3.97
C GLY A 682 20.16 27.22 -4.25
N ALA A 683 19.80 26.34 -3.29
CA ALA A 683 19.86 24.89 -3.47
C ALA A 683 18.94 24.42 -4.62
N THR A 684 17.72 24.97 -4.68
CA THR A 684 16.74 24.68 -5.75
C THR A 684 17.21 25.19 -7.10
N ILE A 685 17.75 26.43 -7.16
CA ILE A 685 18.32 26.98 -8.40
C ILE A 685 19.45 26.09 -8.93
N VAL A 686 20.34 25.62 -8.05
CA VAL A 686 21.40 24.67 -8.45
C VAL A 686 20.81 23.34 -8.92
N ALA A 687 19.81 22.77 -8.23
CA ALA A 687 19.15 21.53 -8.66
C ALA A 687 18.48 21.66 -10.04
N GLU A 688 17.79 22.77 -10.30
CA GLU A 688 17.13 23.09 -11.56
C GLU A 688 18.14 23.28 -12.70
N GLN A 689 19.19 24.09 -12.51
CA GLN A 689 20.21 24.28 -13.53
C GLN A 689 21.00 23.00 -13.80
N ILE A 690 21.34 22.20 -12.79
CA ILE A 690 22.03 20.92 -13.00
C ILE A 690 21.14 19.91 -13.75
N ALA A 691 19.86 19.76 -13.37
CA ALA A 691 18.92 18.92 -14.12
C ALA A 691 18.84 19.33 -15.60
N ARG A 692 18.74 20.65 -15.84
CA ARG A 692 18.73 21.25 -17.17
C ARG A 692 20.00 20.92 -17.97
N ARG A 693 21.19 21.27 -17.44
CA ARG A 693 22.46 21.10 -18.17
C ARG A 693 22.78 19.63 -18.43
N LEU A 694 22.45 18.72 -17.51
CA LEU A 694 22.66 17.28 -17.73
C LEU A 694 21.81 16.73 -18.88
N ASN A 695 20.56 17.19 -19.01
CA ASN A 695 19.70 16.86 -20.15
C ASN A 695 20.13 17.57 -21.45
N GLU A 696 20.64 18.81 -21.37
CA GLU A 696 21.17 19.56 -22.54
C GLU A 696 22.49 18.97 -23.09
N ILE A 697 23.35 18.41 -22.24
CA ILE A 697 24.65 17.81 -22.63
C ILE A 697 24.49 16.46 -23.35
N GLY A 698 23.41 15.73 -23.06
CA GLY A 698 23.17 14.40 -23.62
C GLY A 698 24.00 13.28 -22.97
N GLY A 699 23.64 12.03 -23.28
CA GLY A 699 24.23 10.83 -22.65
C GLY A 699 23.74 10.55 -21.21
N VAL A 700 23.06 11.51 -20.59
CA VAL A 700 22.33 11.37 -19.32
C VAL A 700 20.85 11.65 -19.55
N SER A 701 19.99 10.94 -18.83
CA SER A 701 18.58 11.29 -18.61
C SER A 701 18.37 11.58 -17.13
N TYR A 702 18.13 12.84 -16.81
CA TYR A 702 17.88 13.33 -15.44
C TYR A 702 16.39 13.63 -15.25
N ALA A 703 15.77 13.04 -14.24
CA ALA A 703 14.41 13.35 -13.76
C ALA A 703 14.46 13.86 -12.31
N MET A 704 13.36 14.43 -11.81
CA MET A 704 13.26 14.96 -10.44
C MET A 704 12.11 14.34 -9.65
N PHE A 705 12.32 14.11 -8.35
CA PHE A 705 11.28 13.85 -7.35
C PHE A 705 11.17 15.04 -6.38
N THR A 706 9.97 15.59 -6.17
CA THR A 706 9.76 16.85 -5.42
C THR A 706 8.49 16.85 -4.56
N SER A 707 8.34 17.79 -3.64
CA SER A 707 7.05 18.08 -3.00
C SER A 707 6.16 19.00 -3.85
N THR A 708 4.85 18.89 -3.66
CA THR A 708 3.82 19.86 -4.03
C THR A 708 2.73 19.93 -2.94
N PRO A 709 1.94 21.02 -2.80
CA PRO A 709 0.96 21.16 -1.73
C PRO A 709 -0.17 20.13 -1.76
N THR A 710 -0.68 19.76 -0.58
CA THR A 710 -1.77 18.76 -0.43
C THR A 710 -3.14 19.15 -0.98
N HIS A 711 -3.31 20.39 -1.45
CA HIS A 711 -4.52 20.84 -2.16
C HIS A 711 -4.42 20.68 -3.68
N GLU A 712 -3.23 20.42 -4.21
CA GLU A 712 -3.00 20.06 -5.61
C GLU A 712 -3.00 18.53 -5.81
N VAL A 713 -2.42 17.81 -4.85
CA VAL A 713 -2.22 16.35 -4.90
C VAL A 713 -2.52 15.76 -3.52
N HIS A 714 -3.19 14.61 -3.45
CA HIS A 714 -3.51 13.96 -2.18
C HIS A 714 -2.24 13.69 -1.33
N PRO A 715 -2.30 13.86 0.01
CA PRO A 715 -1.24 13.46 0.93
C PRO A 715 -0.57 12.12 0.57
N TYR A 716 0.76 12.16 0.42
CA TYR A 716 1.64 11.03 0.13
C TYR A 716 1.26 10.21 -1.12
N LYS A 717 0.62 10.85 -2.10
CA LYS A 717 0.38 10.33 -3.45
C LYS A 717 1.07 11.26 -4.46
N ILE A 718 1.30 10.78 -5.68
CA ILE A 718 2.12 11.48 -6.69
C ILE A 718 1.35 11.90 -7.94
N ILE A 719 1.88 12.91 -8.63
CA ILE A 719 1.59 13.24 -10.04
C ILE A 719 2.91 13.29 -10.83
N ARG A 720 2.85 13.03 -12.13
CA ARG A 720 3.98 13.18 -13.07
C ARG A 720 3.67 14.25 -14.13
N TYR A 721 4.62 15.13 -14.41
CA TYR A 721 4.54 16.17 -15.44
C TYR A 721 5.93 16.47 -16.04
N GLU A 722 5.99 17.14 -17.18
CA GLU A 722 7.24 17.64 -17.75
C GLU A 722 7.44 19.12 -17.36
N SER A 723 8.55 19.42 -16.67
CA SER A 723 9.00 20.80 -16.40
C SER A 723 9.71 21.39 -17.62
N SER A 724 10.14 22.65 -17.57
CA SER A 724 10.96 23.22 -18.64
C SER A 724 12.37 22.60 -18.74
N HIS A 725 12.76 21.68 -17.84
CA HIS A 725 14.12 21.13 -17.73
C HIS A 725 14.18 19.58 -17.69
N CYS A 726 13.16 18.91 -17.15
CA CYS A 726 13.13 17.45 -16.97
C CYS A 726 11.72 16.87 -16.71
N GLU A 727 11.60 15.54 -16.76
CA GLU A 727 10.45 14.80 -16.22
C GLU A 727 10.42 14.90 -14.68
N VAL A 728 9.27 15.23 -14.10
CA VAL A 728 9.10 15.47 -12.66
C VAL A 728 8.00 14.60 -12.07
N PHE A 729 8.31 13.97 -10.92
CA PHE A 729 7.36 13.28 -10.05
C PHE A 729 7.15 14.14 -8.79
N ALA A 730 5.96 14.69 -8.59
CA ALA A 730 5.64 15.54 -7.44
C ALA A 730 4.68 14.86 -6.47
N MET A 731 5.06 14.79 -5.20
CA MET A 731 4.28 14.21 -4.10
C MET A 731 3.49 15.28 -3.34
N GLY A 732 2.22 15.02 -3.06
CA GLY A 732 1.43 15.83 -2.13
C GLY A 732 1.98 15.75 -0.70
N LEU A 733 2.80 16.71 -0.27
CA LEU A 733 3.47 16.70 1.03
C LEU A 733 2.71 17.58 2.04
N PRO A 734 2.17 17.03 3.15
CA PRO A 734 1.51 17.82 4.19
C PRO A 734 2.52 18.71 4.93
N PRO A 735 2.15 19.94 5.35
CA PRO A 735 3.00 20.76 6.20
C PRO A 735 3.25 20.05 7.54
N GLU A 736 4.53 19.96 7.91
CA GLU A 736 5.00 19.12 9.00
C GLU A 736 4.65 19.73 10.37
N ALA A 737 3.74 19.06 11.10
CA ALA A 737 3.41 19.40 12.49
C ALA A 737 4.32 18.69 13.51
N ASP A 738 4.98 17.61 13.09
CA ASP A 738 5.90 16.80 13.90
C ASP A 738 7.36 17.02 13.42
N PRO A 739 8.27 17.54 14.26
CA PRO A 739 9.68 17.74 13.91
C PRO A 739 10.46 16.48 13.52
N VAL A 740 9.96 15.27 13.80
CA VAL A 740 10.58 14.02 13.34
C VAL A 740 10.37 13.84 11.83
N LEU A 741 9.20 14.23 11.30
CA LEU A 741 8.87 14.10 9.89
C LEU A 741 9.66 15.07 8.98
N ASP A 742 10.32 16.10 9.54
CA ASP A 742 11.31 16.90 8.80
C ASP A 742 12.46 16.02 8.26
N PHE A 743 12.87 15.00 9.03
CA PHE A 743 14.10 14.26 8.75
C PHE A 743 13.96 12.74 8.65
N ASP A 744 12.92 12.11 9.20
CA ASP A 744 12.73 10.65 9.16
C ASP A 744 11.25 10.29 8.87
N ASN A 745 10.76 10.73 7.72
CA ASN A 745 9.37 10.54 7.30
C ASN A 745 9.14 9.14 6.66
N PRO A 746 8.24 8.29 7.19
CA PRO A 746 7.95 6.98 6.63
C PRO A 746 6.92 7.01 5.47
N TYR A 747 6.13 8.07 5.34
CA TYR A 747 5.00 8.07 4.41
C TYR A 747 5.38 8.21 2.92
N PRO A 748 6.46 8.93 2.52
CA PRO A 748 6.92 8.99 1.13
C PRO A 748 7.44 7.68 0.53
N VAL A 749 7.75 6.68 1.38
CA VAL A 749 8.50 5.45 1.03
C VAL A 749 7.88 4.65 -0.12
N GLU A 750 6.55 4.45 -0.12
CA GLU A 750 5.88 3.60 -1.11
C GLU A 750 5.95 4.21 -2.51
N GLU A 751 5.53 5.46 -2.67
CA GLU A 751 5.52 6.11 -3.98
C GLU A 751 6.92 6.42 -4.49
N PHE A 752 7.89 6.72 -3.59
CA PHE A 752 9.28 6.84 -4.00
C PHE A 752 9.83 5.51 -4.55
N ARG A 753 9.49 4.36 -3.92
CA ARG A 753 9.82 3.04 -4.46
C ARG A 753 9.17 2.80 -5.84
N ASN A 754 7.90 3.18 -6.01
CA ASN A 754 7.22 3.11 -7.30
C ASN A 754 7.94 3.95 -8.38
N VAL A 755 8.40 5.16 -8.04
CA VAL A 755 9.19 6.02 -8.94
C VAL A 755 10.56 5.42 -9.23
N LEU A 756 11.29 4.90 -8.25
CA LEU A 756 12.58 4.24 -8.46
C LEU A 756 12.46 3.05 -9.43
N ARG A 757 11.41 2.24 -9.32
CA ARG A 757 11.20 1.09 -10.19
C ARG A 757 10.70 1.45 -11.58
N ALA A 758 9.90 2.52 -11.71
CA ALA A 758 9.41 3.01 -13.00
C ALA A 758 10.49 3.80 -13.78
N TRP A 759 11.27 4.64 -13.10
CA TRP A 759 12.37 5.39 -13.71
C TRP A 759 13.66 4.57 -13.85
N ARG A 760 13.88 3.58 -12.97
CA ARG A 760 15.07 2.72 -12.91
C ARG A 760 16.39 3.52 -13.04
N PRO A 761 16.70 4.40 -12.07
CA PRO A 761 17.95 5.15 -12.10
C PRO A 761 19.17 4.25 -11.82
N ASP A 762 20.29 4.62 -12.44
CA ASP A 762 21.62 4.11 -12.11
C ASP A 762 22.15 4.75 -10.82
N VAL A 763 21.81 6.03 -10.60
CA VAL A 763 22.20 6.84 -9.43
C VAL A 763 21.03 7.73 -8.98
N VAL A 764 20.82 7.85 -7.66
CA VAL A 764 19.93 8.86 -7.07
C VAL A 764 20.74 10.05 -6.57
N HIS A 765 20.31 11.29 -6.84
CA HIS A 765 21.02 12.51 -6.44
C HIS A 765 20.16 13.34 -5.48
N LEU A 766 20.52 13.34 -4.19
CA LEU A 766 19.78 13.99 -3.12
C LEU A 766 20.25 15.43 -2.90
N HIS A 767 19.32 16.36 -3.01
CA HIS A 767 19.39 17.77 -2.59
C HIS A 767 18.32 17.96 -1.51
N SER A 768 18.56 18.85 -0.53
CA SER A 768 17.60 19.35 0.48
C SER A 768 16.30 18.54 0.63
N ILE A 769 16.39 17.37 1.29
CA ILE A 769 15.30 16.38 1.44
C ILE A 769 14.47 16.59 2.72
N GLN A 770 14.41 17.83 3.23
CA GLN A 770 13.54 18.19 4.34
C GLN A 770 12.07 17.82 4.05
N GLY A 771 11.34 17.34 5.07
CA GLY A 771 9.96 16.85 4.97
C GLY A 771 9.80 15.50 4.24
N LEU A 772 10.64 15.23 3.23
CA LEU A 772 10.72 13.95 2.53
C LEU A 772 11.45 12.87 3.37
N GLY A 773 12.43 13.28 4.17
CA GLY A 773 13.11 12.45 5.17
C GLY A 773 14.15 11.46 4.62
N VAL A 774 15.00 10.93 5.50
CA VAL A 774 16.08 10.00 5.12
C VAL A 774 15.62 8.57 4.85
N GLN A 775 14.35 8.20 5.11
CA GLN A 775 13.88 6.85 4.76
C GLN A 775 13.93 6.60 3.24
N LEU A 776 13.97 7.65 2.40
CA LEU A 776 14.28 7.54 0.98
C LEU A 776 15.65 6.89 0.70
N ILE A 777 16.64 7.08 1.57
CA ILE A 777 17.97 6.44 1.48
C ILE A 777 17.86 4.94 1.74
N ASP A 778 17.04 4.51 2.70
CA ASP A 778 16.86 3.09 2.98
C ASP A 778 16.09 2.39 1.85
N VAL A 779 15.19 3.09 1.14
CA VAL A 779 14.60 2.58 -0.11
C VAL A 779 15.65 2.45 -1.22
N CYS A 780 16.58 3.42 -1.36
CA CYS A 780 17.69 3.28 -2.30
C CYS A 780 18.57 2.06 -1.98
N GLU A 781 18.84 1.81 -0.69
CA GLU A 781 19.57 0.62 -0.22
C GLU A 781 18.81 -0.68 -0.52
N GLN A 782 17.51 -0.74 -0.24
CA GLN A 782 16.64 -1.90 -0.50
C GLN A 782 16.52 -2.24 -1.99
N GLU A 783 16.39 -1.23 -2.87
CA GLU A 783 16.32 -1.41 -4.32
C GLU A 783 17.74 -1.54 -4.96
N GLY A 784 18.81 -1.53 -4.15
CA GLY A 784 20.19 -1.72 -4.58
C GLY A 784 20.72 -0.60 -5.49
N ILE A 785 20.22 0.63 -5.34
CA ILE A 785 20.57 1.80 -6.15
C ILE A 785 21.52 2.72 -5.34
N PRO A 786 22.73 3.03 -5.84
CA PRO A 786 23.63 3.95 -5.16
C PRO A 786 23.09 5.38 -5.21
N PHE A 787 23.33 6.15 -4.15
CA PHE A 787 22.94 7.55 -4.07
C PHE A 787 24.12 8.47 -3.73
N VAL A 788 23.98 9.73 -4.13
CA VAL A 788 24.94 10.82 -3.96
C VAL A 788 24.21 12.00 -3.32
N VAL A 789 24.85 12.73 -2.39
CA VAL A 789 24.21 13.85 -1.67
C VAL A 789 24.98 15.13 -1.90
N THR A 790 24.31 16.23 -2.29
CA THR A 790 24.93 17.57 -2.31
C THR A 790 24.68 18.29 -0.99
N LEU A 791 25.77 18.71 -0.34
CA LEU A 791 25.79 19.30 1.00
C LEU A 791 25.59 20.82 0.94
N HIS A 792 24.38 21.23 0.52
CA HIS A 792 23.99 22.64 0.36
C HIS A 792 24.04 23.46 1.65
N ASP A 793 23.86 22.83 2.81
CA ASP A 793 23.88 23.46 4.13
C ASP A 793 24.34 22.46 5.21
N ALA A 794 24.14 22.79 6.49
CA ALA A 794 24.53 21.97 7.63
C ALA A 794 23.34 21.26 8.32
N TRP A 795 22.18 21.10 7.66
CA TRP A 795 21.02 20.38 8.20
C TRP A 795 21.36 18.96 8.66
N TRP A 796 22.21 18.24 7.92
CA TRP A 796 22.70 16.92 8.28
C TRP A 796 23.46 16.88 9.63
N LEU A 797 24.08 18.00 10.01
CA LEU A 797 24.90 18.14 11.21
C LEU A 797 24.18 18.90 12.34
N CYS A 798 23.22 19.76 12.00
CA CYS A 798 22.66 20.75 12.91
C CYS A 798 21.14 20.89 12.73
N ALA A 799 20.38 20.70 13.82
CA ALA A 799 18.92 20.86 13.86
C ALA A 799 18.41 22.29 13.61
N ARG A 800 19.30 23.26 13.36
CA ARG A 800 18.97 24.64 12.97
C ARG A 800 19.48 25.01 11.57
N GLN A 801 19.85 24.01 10.75
CA GLN A 801 20.23 24.07 9.33
C GLN A 801 21.49 24.90 8.99
N PHE A 802 21.56 26.15 9.46
CA PHE A 802 22.61 27.11 9.15
C PHE A 802 23.61 27.32 10.31
N MET A 803 23.58 26.45 11.32
CA MET A 803 24.44 26.55 12.53
C MET A 803 24.32 27.89 13.29
N VAL A 804 23.16 28.53 13.18
CA VAL A 804 22.80 29.78 13.89
C VAL A 804 22.09 29.45 15.20
N THR A 805 22.47 30.10 16.30
CA THR A 805 21.87 29.92 17.64
C THR A 805 20.49 30.57 17.77
N GLY A 806 19.83 30.36 18.93
CA GLY A 806 18.63 31.10 19.31
C GLY A 806 18.81 32.62 19.34
N GLU A 807 20.03 33.10 19.52
CA GLU A 807 20.40 34.52 19.62
C GLU A 807 20.71 35.17 18.24
N GLY A 808 20.62 34.43 17.13
CA GLY A 808 21.03 34.95 15.82
C GLY A 808 22.55 35.08 15.65
N ARG A 809 23.34 34.28 16.36
CA ARG A 809 24.81 34.20 16.24
C ARG A 809 25.20 32.87 15.59
N TYR A 810 26.21 32.85 14.73
CA TYR A 810 26.78 31.59 14.24
C TYR A 810 27.51 30.85 15.38
N CYS A 811 27.36 29.53 15.48
CA CYS A 811 27.79 28.78 16.67
C CYS A 811 29.30 28.46 16.75
N ASN A 812 30.07 28.74 15.68
CA ASN A 812 31.52 28.52 15.57
C ASN A 812 32.04 27.09 15.88
N GLN A 813 31.15 26.09 15.99
CA GLN A 813 31.55 24.69 16.16
C GLN A 813 32.17 24.13 14.86
N ARG A 814 33.41 23.64 14.92
CA ARG A 814 34.04 22.89 13.81
C ARG A 814 33.70 21.40 13.83
N SER A 815 33.59 20.82 15.03
CA SER A 815 32.96 19.52 15.29
C SER A 815 31.75 19.74 16.19
N ILE A 816 30.63 19.07 15.91
CA ILE A 816 29.36 19.27 16.61
C ILE A 816 29.36 18.52 17.94
N SER A 817 29.17 19.25 19.04
CA SER A 817 28.82 18.70 20.35
C SER A 817 27.30 18.77 20.56
N LEU A 818 26.69 17.64 20.94
CA LEU A 818 25.28 17.59 21.29
C LEU A 818 24.99 18.36 22.59
N ASP A 819 25.96 18.51 23.50
CA ASP A 819 25.84 19.28 24.75
C ASP A 819 25.79 20.79 24.52
N VAL A 820 26.38 21.25 23.41
CA VAL A 820 26.26 22.63 22.92
C VAL A 820 24.95 22.80 22.15
N CYS A 821 24.58 21.82 21.32
CA CYS A 821 23.34 21.87 20.54
C CYS A 821 22.05 21.74 21.38
N SER A 822 22.07 21.04 22.52
CA SER A 822 20.91 20.90 23.41
C SER A 822 20.44 22.25 23.99
N ARG A 823 21.38 23.17 24.23
CA ARG A 823 21.13 24.55 24.68
C ARG A 823 20.67 25.49 23.56
N CYS A 824 20.67 25.01 22.31
CA CYS A 824 20.48 25.80 21.10
C CYS A 824 19.07 25.65 20.49
N VAL A 825 18.38 24.57 20.84
CA VAL A 825 17.02 24.21 20.42
C VAL A 825 16.02 24.39 21.58
N ARG A 826 14.71 24.38 21.29
CA ARG A 826 13.66 24.46 22.33
C ARG A 826 13.38 23.13 23.01
N ASP A 827 13.52 22.04 22.27
CA ASP A 827 13.43 20.66 22.75
C ASP A 827 14.68 19.92 22.26
N ALA A 828 15.42 19.34 23.21
CA ALA A 828 16.65 18.62 22.97
C ALA A 828 16.48 17.10 22.94
N SER A 829 15.30 16.58 23.31
CA SER A 829 15.03 15.13 23.48
C SER A 829 15.37 14.32 22.22
N MET A 830 14.99 14.83 21.05
CA MET A 830 15.21 14.17 19.76
C MET A 830 16.59 14.45 19.13
N LEU A 831 17.47 15.26 19.74
CA LEU A 831 18.78 15.55 19.17
C LEU A 831 19.69 14.31 19.03
N PRO A 832 19.82 13.41 20.02
CA PRO A 832 20.66 12.22 19.87
C PRO A 832 20.12 11.29 18.78
N TYR A 833 18.79 11.12 18.71
CA TYR A 833 18.16 10.32 17.66
C TYR A 833 18.42 10.92 16.27
N ARG A 834 18.12 12.21 16.08
CA ARG A 834 18.34 12.92 14.81
C ARG A 834 19.81 12.85 14.38
N ALA A 835 20.74 13.10 15.29
CA ALA A 835 22.17 13.08 14.98
C ALA A 835 22.66 11.68 14.59
N SER A 836 22.23 10.64 15.32
CA SER A 836 22.54 9.25 14.97
C SER A 836 21.96 8.85 13.62
N ARG A 837 20.65 9.09 13.42
CA ARG A 837 19.89 8.70 12.22
C ARG A 837 20.39 9.39 10.95
N LEU A 838 20.65 10.70 11.00
CA LEU A 838 21.21 11.42 9.86
C LEU A 838 22.67 11.03 9.56
N ARG A 839 23.47 10.72 10.59
CA ARG A 839 24.84 10.22 10.42
C ARG A 839 24.85 8.84 9.77
N GLU A 840 24.00 7.93 10.24
CA GLU A 840 23.81 6.59 9.70
C GLU A 840 23.46 6.67 8.21
N ALA A 841 22.36 7.35 7.87
CA ALA A 841 21.91 7.50 6.48
C ALA A 841 22.97 8.17 5.59
N LEU A 842 23.59 9.27 6.02
CA LEU A 842 24.59 9.98 5.21
C LEU A 842 25.89 9.17 5.02
N SER A 843 26.24 8.28 5.96
CA SER A 843 27.42 7.41 5.83
C SER A 843 27.30 6.37 4.70
N LYS A 844 26.07 5.95 4.38
CA LYS A 844 25.75 4.99 3.31
C LYS A 844 26.02 5.56 1.90
N ALA A 845 26.09 6.88 1.74
CA ALA A 845 26.22 7.54 0.44
C ALA A 845 27.44 7.06 -0.36
N ALA A 846 27.32 6.99 -1.68
CA ALA A 846 28.43 6.65 -2.57
C ALA A 846 29.46 7.79 -2.67
N LEU A 847 28.97 9.03 -2.72
CA LEU A 847 29.74 10.28 -2.66
C LEU A 847 28.97 11.35 -1.89
N LEU A 848 29.71 12.25 -1.25
CA LEU A 848 29.20 13.42 -0.54
C LEU A 848 29.81 14.67 -1.22
N LEU A 849 28.97 15.43 -1.91
CA LEU A 849 29.40 16.55 -2.75
C LEU A 849 29.30 17.86 -1.97
N ALA A 850 30.44 18.35 -1.51
CA ALA A 850 30.55 19.63 -0.85
C ALA A 850 30.68 20.75 -1.89
N PRO A 851 29.91 21.85 -1.80
CA PRO A 851 30.00 22.96 -2.75
C PRO A 851 31.28 23.82 -2.57
N SER A 852 32.06 23.59 -1.51
CA SER A 852 33.26 24.36 -1.16
C SER A 852 34.24 23.52 -0.34
N ALA A 853 35.49 23.97 -0.23
CA ALA A 853 36.47 23.35 0.67
C ALA A 853 36.07 23.51 2.15
N PHE A 854 35.53 24.67 2.53
CA PHE A 854 34.97 24.95 3.86
C PHE A 854 33.85 23.95 4.23
N SER A 855 32.91 23.70 3.32
CA SER A 855 31.84 22.73 3.55
C SER A 855 32.40 21.30 3.64
N ARG A 856 33.35 20.93 2.78
CA ARG A 856 34.04 19.63 2.87
C ARG A 856 34.70 19.43 4.22
N ASP A 857 35.50 20.40 4.65
CA ASP A 857 36.31 20.30 5.85
C ASP A 857 35.47 20.35 7.13
N LEU A 858 34.28 20.96 7.10
CA LEU A 858 33.27 20.84 8.15
C LEU A 858 32.78 19.40 8.30
N TYR A 859 32.38 18.74 7.21
CA TYR A 859 31.91 17.34 7.29
C TYR A 859 33.05 16.35 7.60
N VAL A 860 34.26 16.56 7.08
CA VAL A 860 35.44 15.75 7.43
C VAL A 860 35.81 15.93 8.92
N ALA A 861 35.75 17.16 9.47
CA ALA A 861 35.96 17.40 10.90
C ALA A 861 34.88 16.75 11.81
N ASN A 862 33.71 16.44 11.25
CA ASN A 862 32.66 15.65 11.90
C ASN A 862 32.78 14.14 11.60
N GLY A 863 33.94 13.67 11.14
CA GLY A 863 34.27 12.26 10.99
C GLY A 863 33.50 11.56 9.86
N PHE A 864 33.25 12.24 8.74
CA PHE A 864 32.89 11.61 7.48
C PHE A 864 34.15 11.35 6.63
N ASP A 865 34.15 10.26 5.86
CA ASP A 865 35.32 9.80 5.08
C ASP A 865 35.77 10.86 4.05
N SER A 866 37.01 11.33 4.17
CA SER A 866 37.62 12.33 3.29
C SER A 866 37.79 11.87 1.84
N ASN A 867 37.67 10.56 1.56
CA ASN A 867 37.64 9.98 0.22
C ASN A 867 36.21 9.99 -0.39
N LYS A 868 35.17 10.07 0.44
CA LYS A 868 33.77 10.26 0.00
C LYS A 868 33.38 11.73 -0.09
N VAL A 869 33.91 12.60 0.77
CA VAL A 869 33.61 14.04 0.77
C VAL A 869 34.47 14.76 -0.28
N VAL A 870 33.89 14.93 -1.47
CA VAL A 870 34.51 15.53 -2.65
C VAL A 870 34.01 16.97 -2.83
N VAL A 871 34.89 17.90 -3.20
CA VAL A 871 34.47 19.25 -3.60
C VAL A 871 33.97 19.22 -5.04
N ASN A 872 32.74 19.66 -5.26
CA ASN A 872 32.19 19.99 -6.57
C ASN A 872 31.58 21.40 -6.44
N LYS A 873 32.33 22.43 -6.86
CA LYS A 873 31.91 23.83 -6.66
C LYS A 873 30.58 24.08 -7.37
N ASN A 874 29.64 24.74 -6.68
CA ASN A 874 28.38 25.12 -7.29
C ASN A 874 28.61 26.07 -8.46
N GLY A 875 27.95 25.82 -9.59
CA GLY A 875 28.01 26.67 -10.76
C GLY A 875 27.29 28.00 -10.53
N VAL A 876 27.67 29.00 -11.34
CA VAL A 876 26.87 30.21 -11.58
C VAL A 876 26.60 30.37 -13.07
N ALA A 877 25.62 31.20 -13.43
CA ALA A 877 25.35 31.53 -14.83
C ALA A 877 26.45 32.44 -15.39
N SER A 878 27.02 32.06 -16.54
CA SER A 878 27.90 32.92 -17.34
C SER A 878 27.23 34.26 -17.62
N PRO A 879 27.97 35.38 -17.64
CA PRO A 879 27.48 36.63 -18.24
C PRO A 879 27.09 36.39 -19.70
N GLY A 880 25.96 36.95 -20.14
CA GLY A 880 25.48 36.87 -21.52
C GLY A 880 26.15 37.87 -22.46
N SER A 881 26.70 38.97 -21.93
CA SER A 881 27.53 39.91 -22.69
C SER A 881 28.47 40.74 -21.79
N ALA A 882 29.47 41.38 -22.39
CA ALA A 882 30.39 42.26 -21.66
C ALA A 882 29.68 43.56 -21.22
N LEU A 883 29.48 43.70 -19.91
CA LEU A 883 28.75 44.81 -19.31
C LEU A 883 29.46 46.16 -19.55
N LYS A 884 28.78 47.08 -20.24
CA LYS A 884 29.23 48.46 -20.47
C LYS A 884 28.84 49.32 -19.27
N ARG A 885 29.79 49.57 -18.36
CA ARG A 885 29.62 50.50 -17.24
C ARG A 885 30.25 51.86 -17.55
N THR A 886 29.59 52.94 -17.14
CA THR A 886 30.24 54.26 -16.97
C THR A 886 31.28 54.15 -15.84
N PRO A 887 32.51 54.64 -15.99
CA PRO A 887 33.54 54.57 -14.94
C PRO A 887 33.04 55.15 -13.60
N PRO A 888 33.29 54.49 -12.46
CA PRO A 888 32.90 55.00 -11.14
C PRO A 888 33.39 56.42 -10.83
N SER A 889 34.57 56.83 -11.33
CA SER A 889 35.07 58.21 -11.17
C SER A 889 34.18 59.30 -11.78
N GLN A 890 33.29 58.96 -12.72
CA GLN A 890 32.46 59.91 -13.46
C GLN A 890 31.04 60.05 -12.90
N ARG A 891 30.74 59.44 -11.75
CA ARG A 891 29.39 59.39 -11.14
C ARG A 891 29.45 59.04 -9.65
N LYS A 892 28.30 58.78 -9.03
CA LYS A 892 28.24 58.11 -7.72
C LYS A 892 28.74 56.66 -7.86
N LEU A 893 29.54 56.22 -6.90
CA LEU A 893 29.91 54.81 -6.71
C LEU A 893 28.68 54.01 -6.24
N ARG A 894 28.47 52.80 -6.76
CA ARG A 894 27.26 52.01 -6.49
C ARG A 894 27.56 50.70 -5.77
N PHE A 895 27.04 50.59 -4.56
CA PHE A 895 27.10 49.39 -3.75
C PHE A 895 25.80 48.60 -3.87
N GLY A 896 25.87 47.29 -4.11
CA GLY A 896 24.74 46.37 -4.00
C GLY A 896 24.80 45.55 -2.72
N PHE A 897 23.64 45.17 -2.18
CA PHE A 897 23.52 44.25 -1.05
C PHE A 897 22.40 43.23 -1.29
N VAL A 898 22.76 41.95 -1.32
CA VAL A 898 21.87 40.81 -1.60
C VAL A 898 21.66 40.01 -0.31
N GLY A 899 20.68 40.42 0.50
CA GLY A 899 20.46 39.79 1.81
C GLY A 899 19.27 40.33 2.62
N GLY A 900 18.80 41.54 2.34
CA GLY A 900 17.64 42.16 2.98
C GLY A 900 17.78 42.44 4.48
N GLU A 901 16.66 42.60 5.19
CA GLU A 901 16.61 42.94 6.62
C GLU A 901 17.04 41.82 7.58
N GLY A 902 17.52 40.69 7.05
CA GLY A 902 17.98 39.58 7.88
C GLY A 902 19.25 39.94 8.65
N VAL A 903 19.18 39.94 9.99
CA VAL A 903 20.35 40.08 10.89
C VAL A 903 21.49 39.12 10.48
N MET A 904 21.14 37.90 10.06
CA MET A 904 22.09 36.90 9.57
C MET A 904 22.83 37.27 8.29
N LYS A 905 22.26 38.15 7.46
CA LYS A 905 22.90 38.67 6.24
C LYS A 905 23.62 40.00 6.45
N GLY A 906 23.62 40.53 7.67
CA GLY A 906 24.45 41.67 8.07
C GLY A 906 23.84 43.05 7.84
N GLY A 907 22.53 43.16 7.56
CA GLY A 907 21.88 44.46 7.28
C GLY A 907 22.16 45.55 8.33
N GLU A 908 22.08 45.23 9.63
CA GLU A 908 22.41 46.19 10.70
C GLU A 908 23.91 46.55 10.79
N MET A 909 24.81 45.61 10.49
CA MET A 909 26.26 45.90 10.39
C MET A 909 26.51 46.88 9.24
N LEU A 910 25.84 46.67 8.11
CA LEU A 910 25.94 47.49 6.91
C LEU A 910 25.40 48.91 7.15
N LYS A 911 24.21 49.03 7.77
CA LYS A 911 23.63 50.32 8.19
C LYS A 911 24.56 51.07 9.15
N LYS A 912 25.14 50.40 10.15
CA LYS A 912 26.09 51.01 11.08
C LYS A 912 27.37 51.47 10.37
N ALA A 913 27.93 50.64 9.49
CA ALA A 913 29.13 50.98 8.72
C ALA A 913 28.92 52.26 7.88
N PHE A 914 27.85 52.33 7.08
CA PHE A 914 27.54 53.52 6.29
C PHE A 914 27.18 54.75 7.13
N ARG A 915 26.47 54.60 8.26
CA ARG A 915 26.19 55.71 9.20
C ARG A 915 27.44 56.28 9.87
N SER A 916 28.54 55.52 9.95
CA SER A 916 29.82 55.97 10.51
C SER A 916 30.69 56.78 9.54
N LEU A 917 30.27 56.93 8.29
CA LEU A 917 31.03 57.57 7.21
C LEU A 917 30.43 58.93 6.82
N PRO A 918 31.24 59.99 6.65
CA PRO A 918 30.75 61.35 6.31
C PRO A 918 30.41 61.53 4.81
N TYR A 919 30.47 60.45 4.02
CA TYR A 919 30.34 60.49 2.56
C TYR A 919 28.89 60.41 2.10
N THR A 920 28.52 61.20 1.09
CA THR A 920 27.16 61.23 0.49
C THR A 920 27.18 60.92 -1.02
N ASN A 921 28.37 60.75 -1.60
CA ASN A 921 28.65 60.57 -3.03
C ASN A 921 28.48 59.12 -3.55
N TYR A 922 27.59 58.34 -2.94
CA TYR A 922 27.32 56.94 -3.33
C TYR A 922 25.83 56.63 -3.44
N GLU A 923 25.51 55.52 -4.10
CA GLU A 923 24.21 54.86 -4.07
C GLU A 923 24.33 53.48 -3.39
N LEU A 924 23.33 53.09 -2.60
CA LEU A 924 23.24 51.78 -1.95
C LEU A 924 21.97 51.04 -2.41
N TRP A 925 22.14 50.02 -3.24
CA TRP A 925 21.09 49.22 -3.86
C TRP A 925 20.82 47.97 -3.01
N VAL A 926 19.75 47.98 -2.23
CA VAL A 926 19.35 46.90 -1.31
C VAL A 926 18.29 46.02 -1.98
N VAL A 927 18.57 44.73 -2.10
CA VAL A 927 17.63 43.77 -2.70
C VAL A 927 16.58 43.31 -1.69
N ASP A 928 15.30 43.51 -2.02
CA ASP A 928 14.14 42.96 -1.32
C ASP A 928 13.55 41.78 -2.12
N ASN A 929 13.74 40.57 -1.59
CA ASN A 929 13.24 39.33 -2.18
C ASN A 929 11.70 39.23 -2.15
N ALA A 930 11.02 39.95 -1.25
CA ALA A 930 9.56 39.88 -1.13
C ALA A 930 8.85 40.63 -2.26
N LEU A 931 9.48 41.64 -2.88
CA LEU A 931 8.85 42.45 -3.93
C LEU A 931 8.39 41.60 -5.13
N ASN A 932 9.14 40.56 -5.49
CA ASN A 932 8.76 39.61 -6.55
C ASN A 932 7.53 38.76 -6.19
N LEU A 933 7.17 38.69 -4.91
CA LEU A 933 5.98 38.01 -4.39
C LEU A 933 4.82 38.99 -4.12
N GLY A 934 4.95 40.28 -4.48
CA GLY A 934 3.89 41.28 -4.39
C GLY A 934 3.73 41.99 -3.04
N TRP A 935 4.73 41.93 -2.17
CA TRP A 935 4.76 42.52 -0.83
C TRP A 935 6.15 43.06 -0.49
N GLN A 936 6.26 44.08 0.34
CA GLN A 936 7.53 44.73 0.67
C GLN A 936 7.98 44.29 2.07
N SER A 937 9.22 43.82 2.19
CA SER A 937 9.83 43.41 3.48
C SER A 937 10.86 44.41 4.00
N ILE A 938 11.34 45.33 3.15
CA ILE A 938 12.35 46.33 3.49
C ILE A 938 11.77 47.74 3.40
N HIS A 939 11.75 48.47 4.52
CA HIS A 939 11.24 49.84 4.54
C HIS A 939 12.39 50.86 4.39
N PRO A 940 12.33 51.80 3.42
CA PRO A 940 13.41 52.78 3.20
C PRO A 940 13.77 53.60 4.45
N GLU A 941 12.78 53.88 5.29
CA GLU A 941 12.95 54.59 6.58
C GLU A 941 13.94 53.88 7.53
N GLN A 942 14.09 52.56 7.44
CA GLN A 942 15.02 51.77 8.26
C GLN A 942 16.46 51.82 7.70
N TRP A 943 16.62 52.22 6.43
CA TRP A 943 17.88 52.36 5.70
C TRP A 943 18.34 53.81 5.50
N GLN A 944 17.95 54.70 6.42
CA GLN A 944 18.53 56.03 6.51
C GLN A 944 20.06 55.92 6.72
N VAL A 945 20.81 56.34 5.70
CA VAL A 945 22.28 56.46 5.65
C VAL A 945 22.62 57.78 4.93
N PRO A 946 23.87 58.29 4.98
CA PRO A 946 24.20 59.58 4.38
C PRO A 946 24.17 59.62 2.83
N GLY A 947 24.32 58.49 2.15
CA GLY A 947 24.19 58.36 0.70
C GLY A 947 22.78 57.98 0.23
N GLU A 948 22.63 57.70 -1.07
CA GLU A 948 21.33 57.46 -1.72
C GLU A 948 20.92 55.97 -1.67
N THR A 949 20.00 55.59 -0.78
CA THR A 949 19.46 54.22 -0.74
C THR A 949 18.38 53.99 -1.80
N LYS A 950 18.46 52.84 -2.50
CA LYS A 950 17.43 52.30 -3.39
C LYS A 950 17.06 50.90 -2.95
N ILE A 951 15.76 50.65 -2.72
CA ILE A 951 15.23 49.30 -2.53
C ILE A 951 14.83 48.77 -3.92
N VAL A 952 15.33 47.59 -4.30
CA VAL A 952 15.12 46.99 -5.62
C VAL A 952 14.60 45.54 -5.50
N PRO A 953 13.80 45.06 -6.47
CA PRO A 953 13.39 43.66 -6.49
C PRO A 953 14.57 42.70 -6.66
N ALA A 954 14.39 41.45 -6.24
CA ALA A 954 15.38 40.40 -6.49
C ALA A 954 15.54 40.09 -7.98
N TYR A 955 16.79 39.94 -8.40
CA TYR A 955 17.11 39.49 -9.75
C TYR A 955 16.71 38.02 -9.94
N THR A 956 16.46 37.67 -11.20
CA THR A 956 16.23 36.30 -11.66
C THR A 956 17.41 35.88 -12.53
N GLN A 957 17.50 34.61 -12.93
CA GLN A 957 18.52 34.16 -13.90
C GLN A 957 18.38 34.86 -15.28
N ALA A 958 17.27 35.57 -15.56
CA ALA A 958 17.09 36.41 -16.74
C ALA A 958 17.47 37.90 -16.53
N THR A 959 17.47 38.41 -15.29
CA THR A 959 17.76 39.83 -14.96
C THR A 959 19.05 40.02 -14.14
N ILE A 960 19.78 38.94 -13.89
CA ILE A 960 21.06 38.89 -13.17
C ILE A 960 22.13 39.81 -13.77
N ASP A 961 22.25 39.83 -15.09
CA ASP A 961 23.21 40.68 -15.82
C ASP A 961 22.87 42.18 -15.73
N GLU A 962 21.57 42.53 -15.63
CA GLU A 962 21.12 43.91 -15.46
C GLU A 962 21.46 44.41 -14.04
N PHE A 963 21.16 43.62 -13.02
CA PHE A 963 21.45 43.97 -11.61
C PHE A 963 22.96 44.09 -11.35
N PHE A 964 23.75 43.09 -11.72
CA PHE A 964 25.22 43.18 -11.59
C PHE A 964 25.85 44.16 -12.60
N GLY A 965 25.13 44.56 -13.64
CA GLY A 965 25.49 45.67 -14.51
C GLY A 965 25.31 47.05 -13.88
N SER A 966 24.35 47.21 -12.95
CA SER A 966 24.06 48.51 -12.34
C SER A 966 24.97 48.89 -11.17
N ILE A 967 25.58 47.91 -10.49
CA ILE A 967 26.47 48.09 -9.32
C ILE A 967 27.96 47.92 -9.66
N ASP A 968 28.82 48.51 -8.82
CA ASP A 968 30.29 48.42 -8.92
C ASP A 968 30.88 47.48 -7.86
N VAL A 969 30.27 47.49 -6.67
CA VAL A 969 30.70 46.74 -5.49
C VAL A 969 29.53 45.92 -4.96
N LEU A 970 29.68 44.61 -4.79
CA LEU A 970 28.79 43.79 -3.97
C LEU A 970 29.31 43.78 -2.53
N LEU A 971 28.41 44.05 -1.58
CA LEU A 971 28.66 43.93 -0.15
C LEU A 971 27.98 42.64 0.35
N PHE A 972 28.77 41.77 0.99
CA PHE A 972 28.32 40.48 1.52
C PHE A 972 28.73 40.30 3.00
N PRO A 973 28.22 41.15 3.93
CA PRO A 973 28.58 41.12 5.35
C PRO A 973 27.86 40.01 6.14
N SER A 974 27.84 38.78 5.61
CA SER A 974 27.08 37.68 6.20
C SER A 974 27.60 37.32 7.60
N ARG A 975 26.67 37.18 8.55
CA ARG A 975 26.93 36.79 9.95
C ARG A 975 26.76 35.29 10.17
N CYS A 976 26.64 34.54 9.08
CA CYS A 976 26.67 33.08 9.01
C CYS A 976 27.90 32.66 8.20
N LYS A 977 28.58 31.57 8.57
CA LYS A 977 29.49 30.91 7.64
C LYS A 977 28.64 30.15 6.62
N GLU A 978 28.64 30.60 5.37
CA GLU A 978 27.83 29.98 4.32
C GLU A 978 28.59 28.83 3.65
N SER A 979 27.84 27.83 3.19
CA SER A 979 28.36 26.67 2.48
C SER A 979 29.00 27.04 1.14
N PHE A 980 28.56 28.12 0.50
CA PHE A 980 29.11 28.60 -0.76
C PHE A 980 28.94 30.12 -0.94
N GLY A 981 27.71 30.61 -1.05
CA GLY A 981 27.41 31.97 -1.49
C GLY A 981 27.45 32.10 -3.02
N LEU A 982 26.27 32.02 -3.65
CA LEU A 982 26.10 32.16 -5.10
C LEU A 982 26.29 33.62 -5.55
N ALA A 983 25.57 34.57 -4.91
CA ALA A 983 25.61 35.99 -5.27
C ALA A 983 27.03 36.60 -5.30
N ALA A 984 27.91 36.16 -4.40
CA ALA A 984 29.33 36.51 -4.39
C ALA A 984 30.04 36.15 -5.70
N ARG A 985 29.78 34.97 -6.25
CA ARG A 985 30.39 34.47 -7.49
C ARG A 985 29.67 34.94 -8.74
N GLU A 986 28.35 35.11 -8.67
CA GLU A 986 27.54 35.76 -9.69
C GLU A 986 28.03 37.22 -9.95
N ALA A 987 28.47 37.91 -8.89
CA ALA A 987 29.15 39.20 -8.95
C ALA A 987 30.59 39.11 -9.49
N LEU A 988 31.43 38.23 -8.92
CA LEU A 988 32.83 38.09 -9.33
C LEU A 988 32.99 37.72 -10.82
N VAL A 989 32.13 36.86 -11.37
CA VAL A 989 32.16 36.51 -12.81
C VAL A 989 31.63 37.64 -13.71
N ARG A 990 31.03 38.69 -13.14
CA ARG A 990 30.50 39.89 -13.81
C ARG A 990 31.33 41.14 -13.54
N ASP A 991 32.61 40.98 -13.19
CA ASP A 991 33.53 42.09 -12.92
C ASP A 991 33.02 43.06 -11.85
N VAL A 992 32.31 42.58 -10.82
CA VAL A 992 31.89 43.38 -9.66
C VAL A 992 32.86 43.14 -8.51
N TRP A 993 33.33 44.20 -7.86
CA TRP A 993 34.23 44.11 -6.71
C TRP A 993 33.50 43.55 -5.50
N LEU A 994 34.09 42.64 -4.74
CA LEU A 994 33.42 42.00 -3.59
C LEU A 994 34.03 42.40 -2.25
N ILE A 995 33.25 42.98 -1.34
CA ILE A 995 33.63 43.09 0.08
C ILE A 995 32.76 42.11 0.89
N SER A 996 33.40 41.15 1.55
CA SER A 996 32.71 40.13 2.35
C SER A 996 33.31 40.03 3.74
N THR A 997 32.50 39.63 4.73
CA THR A 997 33.04 39.00 5.94
C THR A 997 33.74 37.69 5.57
N ASP A 998 34.62 37.18 6.43
CA ASP A 998 35.08 35.78 6.40
C ASP A 998 33.87 34.85 6.67
N ALA A 999 33.06 34.63 5.63
CA ALA A 999 31.81 33.91 5.68
C ALA A 999 31.96 32.45 5.21
N GLY A 1000 33.11 31.81 5.45
CA GLY A 1000 33.34 30.40 5.11
C GLY A 1000 33.52 30.18 3.62
N GLY A 1001 32.67 29.38 2.98
CA GLY A 1001 32.78 29.02 1.56
C GLY A 1001 32.67 30.21 0.60
N VAL A 1002 32.29 31.39 1.07
CA VAL A 1002 32.19 32.64 0.30
C VAL A 1002 33.55 33.16 -0.15
N VAL A 1003 34.58 33.05 0.70
CA VAL A 1003 35.86 33.74 0.46
C VAL A 1003 36.85 32.93 -0.39
N GLU A 1004 36.55 31.67 -0.71
CA GLU A 1004 37.45 30.76 -1.47
C GLU A 1004 37.78 31.20 -2.91
N ASP A 1005 37.07 32.19 -3.44
CA ASP A 1005 37.33 32.77 -4.78
C ASP A 1005 37.56 34.30 -4.70
N ILE A 1006 37.78 34.83 -3.49
CA ILE A 1006 38.21 36.22 -3.25
C ILE A 1006 39.74 36.24 -3.11
N VAL A 1007 40.39 37.11 -3.88
CA VAL A 1007 41.81 37.41 -3.76
C VAL A 1007 41.93 38.86 -3.28
N GLU A 1008 42.41 39.03 -2.05
CA GLU A 1008 42.47 40.33 -1.37
C GLU A 1008 43.27 41.34 -2.19
N GLY A 1009 42.66 42.50 -2.45
CA GLY A 1009 43.29 43.59 -3.19
C GLY A 1009 43.28 43.43 -4.72
N GLU A 1010 42.96 42.26 -5.25
CA GLU A 1010 42.84 41.99 -6.70
C GLU A 1010 41.40 41.97 -7.21
N ASN A 1011 40.48 41.29 -6.51
CA ASN A 1011 39.05 41.25 -6.89
C ASN A 1011 38.07 41.55 -5.75
N GLY A 1012 38.59 41.72 -4.53
CA GLY A 1012 37.78 41.98 -3.36
C GLY A 1012 38.58 42.32 -2.10
N ALA A 1013 37.87 42.36 -0.98
CA ALA A 1013 38.45 42.48 0.35
C ALA A 1013 37.67 41.60 1.34
N ILE A 1014 38.38 40.95 2.26
CA ILE A 1014 37.79 40.16 3.34
C ILE A 1014 37.88 40.98 4.64
N VAL A 1015 36.83 40.97 5.45
CA VAL A 1015 36.81 41.56 6.80
C VAL A 1015 36.57 40.47 7.86
N PRO A 1016 37.00 40.64 9.12
CA PRO A 1016 36.81 39.65 10.16
C PRO A 1016 35.34 39.20 10.30
N PHE A 1017 35.11 37.92 10.56
CA PHE A 1017 33.76 37.35 10.68
C PHE A 1017 32.96 37.95 11.86
N ASP A 1018 33.68 38.36 12.90
CA ASP A 1018 33.17 39.00 14.11
C ASP A 1018 33.12 40.54 14.02
N ASP A 1019 33.40 41.14 12.85
CA ASP A 1019 33.37 42.60 12.66
C ASP A 1019 32.07 43.22 13.17
N ASP A 1020 32.22 44.40 13.78
CA ASP A 1020 31.12 45.19 14.32
C ASP A 1020 30.62 46.24 13.32
N GLY A 1021 31.21 46.27 12.11
CA GLY A 1021 31.03 47.26 11.05
C GLY A 1021 32.25 48.18 10.87
N THR A 1022 33.24 48.13 11.76
CA THR A 1022 34.43 49.02 11.71
C THR A 1022 35.40 48.62 10.59
N ALA A 1023 35.69 47.33 10.41
CA ALA A 1023 36.52 46.89 9.30
C ALA A 1023 35.80 47.05 7.96
N LEU A 1024 34.49 46.74 7.91
CA LEU A 1024 33.64 47.00 6.74
C LEU A 1024 33.62 48.48 6.34
N ALA A 1025 33.44 49.39 7.30
CA ALA A 1025 33.48 50.83 7.03
C ALA A 1025 34.85 51.32 6.53
N ARG A 1026 35.96 50.71 6.97
CA ARG A 1026 37.31 51.00 6.48
C ARG A 1026 37.51 50.58 5.02
N GLU A 1027 37.02 49.41 4.62
CA GLU A 1027 37.15 48.96 3.22
C GLU A 1027 36.21 49.73 2.27
N ILE A 1028 35.00 50.07 2.73
CA ILE A 1028 34.08 50.99 2.01
C ILE A 1028 34.72 52.38 1.85
N ARG A 1029 35.35 52.91 2.90
CA ARG A 1029 36.05 54.21 2.89
C ARG A 1029 37.12 54.28 1.79
N LYS A 1030 38.00 53.26 1.67
CA LYS A 1030 39.05 53.23 0.64
C LYS A 1030 38.49 53.43 -0.77
N LEU A 1031 37.35 52.82 -1.09
CA LEU A 1031 36.71 52.92 -2.40
C LEU A 1031 35.94 54.25 -2.61
N LEU A 1032 35.55 54.93 -1.52
CA LEU A 1032 34.94 56.26 -1.58
C LEU A 1032 35.99 57.38 -1.69
N GLU A 1033 37.18 57.16 -1.15
CA GLU A 1033 38.35 58.05 -1.22
C GLU A 1033 39.07 57.94 -2.58
N ASP A 1034 39.16 56.72 -3.15
CA ASP A 1034 39.58 56.49 -4.54
C ASP A 1034 38.60 55.56 -5.30
N PRO A 1035 37.55 56.13 -5.92
CA PRO A 1035 36.69 55.39 -6.85
C PRO A 1035 37.39 55.03 -8.17
N SER A 1036 38.47 55.73 -8.55
CA SER A 1036 39.15 55.53 -9.84
C SER A 1036 39.87 54.19 -9.92
N ARG A 1037 40.21 53.59 -8.78
CA ARG A 1037 40.65 52.19 -8.67
C ARG A 1037 39.70 51.18 -9.34
N LEU A 1038 38.41 51.50 -9.47
CA LEU A 1038 37.42 50.63 -10.12
C LEU A 1038 37.07 51.06 -11.56
N ASP A 1039 37.72 52.09 -12.11
CA ASP A 1039 37.53 52.51 -13.49
C ASP A 1039 38.00 51.43 -14.47
N GLY A 1040 37.07 50.90 -15.26
CA GLY A 1040 37.35 49.83 -16.22
C GLY A 1040 37.68 48.47 -15.58
N PHE A 1041 37.45 48.30 -14.27
CA PHE A 1041 37.78 47.07 -13.53
C PHE A 1041 37.29 45.79 -14.22
N ARG A 1042 38.14 44.77 -14.20
CA ARG A 1042 37.89 43.40 -14.65
C ARG A 1042 38.48 42.44 -13.63
N ASN A 1043 37.73 41.42 -13.24
CA ASN A 1043 38.21 40.43 -12.27
C ASN A 1043 39.20 39.47 -12.98
N PRO A 1044 40.50 39.47 -12.63
CA PRO A 1044 41.47 38.58 -13.28
C PRO A 1044 41.13 37.09 -13.08
N HIS A 1045 40.45 36.77 -11.98
CA HIS A 1045 40.05 35.42 -11.59
C HIS A 1045 38.64 35.02 -12.07
N ALA A 1046 37.98 35.82 -12.92
CA ALA A 1046 36.64 35.51 -13.43
C ALA A 1046 36.55 34.13 -14.13
N ARG A 1047 37.67 33.65 -14.68
CA ARG A 1047 37.76 32.34 -15.36
C ARG A 1047 37.94 31.13 -14.44
N SER A 1048 38.25 31.31 -13.15
CA SER A 1048 38.31 30.20 -12.18
C SER A 1048 36.99 29.98 -11.43
N ILE A 1049 36.01 30.88 -11.62
CA ILE A 1049 34.66 30.72 -11.08
C ILE A 1049 33.95 29.57 -11.81
N CYS A 1050 33.46 28.58 -11.07
CA CYS A 1050 32.74 27.45 -11.64
C CYS A 1050 31.43 27.91 -12.33
N LEU A 1051 31.21 27.47 -13.57
CA LEU A 1051 29.97 27.70 -14.31
C LEU A 1051 29.08 26.44 -14.25
N PHE A 1052 27.76 26.60 -14.40
CA PHE A 1052 26.84 25.44 -14.40
C PHE A 1052 27.19 24.38 -15.43
N GLU A 1053 27.70 24.79 -16.59
CA GLU A 1053 28.11 23.90 -17.68
C GLU A 1053 29.40 23.11 -17.33
N GLN A 1054 30.25 23.64 -16.45
CA GLN A 1054 31.37 22.90 -15.87
C GLN A 1054 30.88 21.94 -14.79
N GLN A 1055 30.10 22.43 -13.81
CA GLN A 1055 29.58 21.61 -12.72
C GLN A 1055 28.81 20.39 -13.25
N ALA A 1056 27.96 20.57 -14.28
CA ALA A 1056 27.21 19.47 -14.89
C ALA A 1056 28.11 18.42 -15.58
N ARG A 1057 29.24 18.82 -16.20
CA ARG A 1057 30.22 17.86 -16.76
C ARG A 1057 30.92 17.07 -15.66
N GLU A 1058 31.37 17.73 -14.60
CA GLU A 1058 31.96 17.07 -13.43
C GLU A 1058 30.97 16.07 -12.79
N LEU A 1059 29.71 16.49 -12.60
CA LEU A 1059 28.66 15.64 -12.03
C LEU A 1059 28.35 14.42 -12.91
N ARG A 1060 28.23 14.59 -14.23
CA ARG A 1060 28.07 13.45 -15.17
C ARG A 1060 29.17 12.41 -14.97
N ASP A 1061 30.42 12.86 -14.90
CA ASP A 1061 31.58 11.98 -14.84
C ASP A 1061 31.71 11.31 -13.45
N LEU A 1062 31.27 11.98 -12.38
CA LEU A 1062 31.14 11.39 -11.04
C LEU A 1062 29.99 10.36 -10.97
N PHE A 1063 28.81 10.64 -11.54
CA PHE A 1063 27.70 9.70 -11.58
C PHE A 1063 28.04 8.45 -12.42
N GLY A 1064 28.75 8.62 -13.55
CA GLY A 1064 29.27 7.51 -14.34
C GLY A 1064 30.20 6.60 -13.54
N GLN A 1065 31.11 7.17 -12.75
CA GLN A 1065 31.98 6.40 -11.84
C GLN A 1065 31.18 5.64 -10.76
N VAL A 1066 30.14 6.25 -10.19
CA VAL A 1066 29.27 5.60 -9.19
C VAL A 1066 28.49 4.43 -9.82
N ALA A 1067 27.92 4.62 -11.01
CA ALA A 1067 27.20 3.58 -11.75
C ALA A 1067 28.13 2.41 -12.17
N LEU A 1068 29.34 2.69 -12.64
CA LEU A 1068 30.32 1.65 -12.97
C LEU A 1068 30.74 0.82 -11.74
N ARG A 1069 30.92 1.47 -10.58
CA ARG A 1069 31.23 0.77 -9.30
C ARG A 1069 30.09 -0.13 -8.81
N ARG A 1070 28.83 0.20 -9.13
CA ARG A 1070 27.66 -0.68 -8.91
C ARG A 1070 27.81 -1.96 -9.73
N ASN A 1071 28.01 -1.81 -11.04
CA ASN A 1071 28.07 -2.93 -11.99
C ASN A 1071 29.33 -3.81 -11.80
N SER A 1072 30.42 -3.28 -11.23
CA SER A 1072 31.62 -4.07 -10.92
C SER A 1072 31.51 -4.92 -9.65
N ARG A 1073 30.45 -4.75 -8.85
CA ARG A 1073 30.13 -5.66 -7.74
C ARG A 1073 29.09 -6.68 -8.23
N PRO A 1074 29.29 -8.00 -8.02
CA PRO A 1074 28.25 -8.96 -8.35
C PRO A 1074 27.01 -8.64 -7.53
N MET A 1075 25.85 -8.54 -8.19
CA MET A 1075 24.57 -8.46 -7.49
C MET A 1075 24.41 -9.71 -6.63
N ARG A 1076 24.49 -9.55 -5.31
CA ARG A 1076 23.79 -10.45 -4.39
C ARG A 1076 22.29 -10.23 -4.59
N PHE A 1077 21.72 -10.94 -5.56
CA PHE A 1077 20.33 -11.35 -5.42
C PHE A 1077 20.24 -12.09 -4.09
N MET A 1078 19.50 -11.55 -3.13
CA MET A 1078 19.13 -12.34 -1.95
C MET A 1078 18.39 -13.56 -2.45
N SER A 1079 18.88 -14.74 -2.09
CA SER A 1079 18.16 -15.98 -2.37
C SER A 1079 16.82 -16.00 -1.62
N GLU A 1080 15.84 -16.74 -2.12
CA GLU A 1080 14.58 -16.95 -1.38
C GLU A 1080 14.84 -17.56 0.01
N VAL A 1081 15.96 -18.28 0.17
CA VAL A 1081 16.48 -18.80 1.44
C VAL A 1081 16.93 -17.68 2.38
N GLU A 1082 17.73 -16.70 1.93
CA GLU A 1082 18.10 -15.53 2.76
C GLU A 1082 16.88 -14.66 3.14
N PHE A 1083 15.85 -14.62 2.30
CA PHE A 1083 14.59 -13.96 2.63
C PHE A 1083 13.81 -14.74 3.70
N HIS A 1084 13.65 -16.07 3.55
CA HIS A 1084 13.02 -16.93 4.56
C HIS A 1084 13.77 -16.92 5.89
N GLU A 1085 15.10 -17.01 5.88
CA GLU A 1085 15.92 -16.97 7.10
C GLU A 1085 15.77 -15.65 7.87
N ARG A 1086 15.55 -14.52 7.18
CA ARG A 1086 15.28 -13.24 7.84
C ARG A 1086 13.87 -13.17 8.40
N LEU A 1087 12.88 -13.71 7.69
CA LEU A 1087 11.50 -13.80 8.17
C LEU A 1087 11.42 -14.68 9.44
N MET A 1088 12.07 -15.84 9.41
CA MET A 1088 12.21 -16.79 10.53
C MET A 1088 13.18 -16.33 11.64
N LYS A 1089 13.69 -15.09 11.57
CA LYS A 1089 14.44 -14.39 12.64
C LYS A 1089 13.73 -13.10 13.10
N GLN A 1090 12.54 -12.83 12.56
CA GLN A 1090 11.63 -11.75 12.99
C GLN A 1090 10.28 -12.28 13.51
N MET A 1091 9.99 -13.56 13.27
CA MET A 1091 9.06 -14.40 14.03
C MET A 1091 9.77 -15.06 15.20
#